data_AF-A0A9P8XYB2-F1
#
_entry.id   AF-A0A9P8XYB2-F1
#
_cell.length_a   1.000
_cell.length_b   1.000
_cell.length_c   1.000
_cell.angle_alpha   90.00
_cell.angle_beta   90.00
_cell.angle_gamma   90.00
#
_symmetry.space_group_name_H-M   'P 1'
#
loop_
_entity.id
_entity.type
_entity.pdbx_description
1 polymer ?
#
loop_
_entity_poly.entity_id
_entity_poly.type
_entity_poly.pdbx_seq_one_letter_code
_entity_poly.pdbx_strand_id
1 'polypeptide(L)'
;MNPSWDSAELERLLLANTLSPPRCALASCASTAGLLRCSGCKVVHYCSSHHQAAHRRLHKDDCNKIKNSRAKLAAEEQALRARPPDLFLPADVFTSSVGHFWGILDTRDYMRARHAALDALLRIDTGDAVEAALAHGLDMLRLCRSDNLGVRDIIPSLLLRLGREQECYDFIKWWALVFADDLYDWGDMSLPYLDVHNADPFESVTPLLQGHMSLSHASALTLLKVRMYIDISEYEHDEGFPADPSLDRQIGEVVSARVSRHDYAQVVSISARLKDQFTQLCKGVQDKNPYFWETLINDVDIRLPEYYSQGSPEDAALACIHGKRAWEESEDAIRMVEAEVAKYTRQYAPKPVPKSILTMPAHIAEKRRATGAVFPALFRFPLATPQQLFKSMSINASGLHRFVCRNDATQALVYVDGACANNGQQNATGGWAVVQSPGLCRPDAQPDVISARLEDKGPFDVCGVATSNRAELRAAIAALRECNWVEEGFRSLVIATDSTYVVDGATRWCKTWMSNGWKLQTGDTVKNQDLWDLLLGQVEAAHESGLAVVFWKIARELNTVADAAAKAASALPQSIPEFRDTISAVPVERPKVLALILESEQLFNDIHANLISSIGALTTLERVSDPQAALDELARAPLSTVILAADGAITHHQAVREKVLDRLHAGATVILAGQFSNFVNDGQFDRLMSSLGLPWKRGDYSRTNLRLWRSAVGNAALSDKLPPMYSAKAVYLKNVAPSGVWYTSEYDSSQTAVALARVGQGRLGYLGDVNGETHSNQVVLGLCGLL
;
A
#
# COMPACT_ATOMS: atom_id res chain seq x y z
N MET A 1 40.11 -0.72 -40.99
CA MET A 1 41.32 -0.31 -40.24
C MET A 1 40.83 0.46 -39.02
N ASN A 2 40.89 -0.17 -37.84
CA ASN A 2 40.41 0.39 -36.56
C ASN A 2 41.35 1.50 -36.09
N PRO A 3 40.85 2.63 -35.55
CA PRO A 3 41.67 3.44 -34.68
C PRO A 3 41.84 2.66 -33.37
N SER A 4 43.08 2.36 -33.02
CA SER A 4 43.45 2.00 -31.66
C SER A 4 43.02 3.15 -30.76
N TRP A 5 42.10 2.90 -29.82
CA TRP A 5 41.74 3.84 -28.78
C TRP A 5 43.00 4.28 -28.05
N ASP A 6 43.41 5.53 -28.27
CA ASP A 6 44.58 6.14 -27.66
C ASP A 6 44.32 6.27 -26.15
N SER A 7 45.21 5.71 -25.33
CA SER A 7 45.14 5.79 -23.87
C SER A 7 45.05 7.23 -23.34
N ALA A 8 45.54 8.22 -24.10
CA ALA A 8 45.47 9.64 -23.74
C ALA A 8 44.09 10.28 -23.99
N GLU A 9 43.28 9.70 -24.90
CA GLU A 9 41.89 10.12 -25.14
C GLU A 9 40.95 9.50 -24.10
N LEU A 10 41.26 8.27 -23.67
CA LEU A 10 40.65 7.59 -22.52
C LEU A 10 40.88 8.38 -21.21
N GLU A 11 42.10 8.90 -20.96
CA GLU A 11 42.38 9.79 -19.81
C GLU A 11 41.67 11.14 -19.87
N ARG A 12 41.38 11.66 -21.07
CA ARG A 12 40.61 12.91 -21.23
C ARG A 12 39.11 12.70 -21.03
N LEU A 13 38.58 11.56 -21.46
CA LEU A 13 37.18 11.15 -21.23
C LEU A 13 36.91 10.77 -19.77
N LEU A 14 37.93 10.29 -19.04
CA LEU A 14 37.88 9.95 -17.60
C LEU A 14 37.60 11.17 -16.68
N LEU A 15 37.68 12.41 -17.18
CA LEU A 15 37.45 13.63 -16.41
C LEU A 15 36.08 14.30 -16.67
N ALA A 16 35.37 13.91 -17.72
CA ALA A 16 34.21 14.68 -18.19
C ALA A 16 32.86 14.14 -17.70
N ASN A 17 32.70 12.83 -17.55
CA ASN A 17 31.42 12.24 -17.18
C ASN A 17 31.68 10.92 -16.47
N THR A 18 31.51 10.88 -15.14
CA THR A 18 31.07 9.72 -14.32
C THR A 18 30.95 10.17 -12.85
N LEU A 19 30.13 9.47 -12.05
CA LEU A 19 30.21 9.35 -10.58
C LEU A 19 31.47 9.98 -9.95
N SER A 20 31.37 11.21 -9.43
CA SER A 20 32.35 11.97 -8.62
C SER A 20 33.85 11.67 -8.86
N PRO A 21 34.71 12.68 -9.10
CA PRO A 21 36.15 12.47 -9.30
C PRO A 21 36.74 11.56 -8.20
N PRO A 22 37.70 10.69 -8.54
CA PRO A 22 38.19 9.66 -7.62
C PRO A 22 38.54 10.29 -6.26
N ARG A 23 37.99 9.72 -5.20
CA ARG A 23 38.16 10.17 -3.81
C ARG A 23 38.67 9.05 -2.92
N CYS A 24 39.25 9.40 -1.79
CA CYS A 24 39.64 8.43 -0.78
C CYS A 24 38.42 7.62 -0.30
N ALA A 25 38.52 6.29 -0.29
CA ALA A 25 37.40 5.40 0.05
C ALA A 25 37.07 5.36 1.55
N LEU A 26 37.90 5.96 2.41
CA LEU A 26 37.57 6.12 3.82
C LEU A 26 36.55 7.27 3.96
N ALA A 27 35.33 6.96 4.43
CA ALA A 27 34.22 7.92 4.53
C ALA A 27 34.55 9.20 5.32
N SER A 28 35.44 9.14 6.30
CA SER A 28 35.89 10.30 7.07
C SER A 28 36.92 11.19 6.36
N CYS A 29 37.29 10.88 5.12
CA CYS A 29 38.33 11.58 4.37
C CYS A 29 37.78 12.13 3.04
N ALA A 30 37.88 13.46 2.86
CA ALA A 30 37.44 14.15 1.65
C ALA A 30 38.57 14.35 0.59
N SER A 31 39.70 13.66 0.73
CA SER A 31 40.84 13.86 -0.19
C SER A 31 40.55 13.32 -1.58
N THR A 32 40.75 14.17 -2.59
CA THR A 32 40.65 13.86 -4.03
C THR A 32 42.01 13.89 -4.72
N ALA A 33 43.05 14.42 -4.07
CA ALA A 33 44.40 14.50 -4.62
C ALA A 33 45.32 13.39 -4.07
N GLY A 34 46.36 13.03 -4.84
CA GLY A 34 47.44 12.14 -4.40
C GLY A 34 46.99 10.71 -4.08
N LEU A 35 45.99 10.20 -4.81
CA LEU A 35 45.36 8.93 -4.51
C LEU A 35 46.14 7.73 -5.05
N LEU A 36 46.35 6.75 -4.20
CA LEU A 36 46.92 5.44 -4.52
C LEU A 36 45.80 4.44 -4.80
N ARG A 37 45.95 3.65 -5.88
CA ARG A 37 45.05 2.54 -6.18
C ARG A 37 45.35 1.33 -5.29
N CYS A 38 44.30 0.69 -4.80
CA CYS A 38 44.38 -0.59 -4.11
C CYS A 38 45.13 -1.61 -4.97
N SER A 39 46.22 -2.19 -4.46
CA SER A 39 47.03 -3.16 -5.20
C SER A 39 46.27 -4.45 -5.54
N GLY A 40 45.21 -4.79 -4.78
CA GLY A 40 44.33 -5.92 -5.03
C GLY A 40 43.33 -5.65 -6.14
N CYS A 41 42.26 -4.92 -5.83
CA CYS A 41 41.14 -4.70 -6.77
C CYS A 41 41.46 -3.70 -7.89
N LYS A 42 42.39 -2.77 -7.70
CA LYS A 42 42.76 -1.68 -8.63
C LYS A 42 41.69 -0.61 -8.91
N VAL A 43 40.50 -0.73 -8.34
CA VAL A 43 39.36 0.19 -8.58
C VAL A 43 39.00 1.05 -7.36
N VAL A 44 39.70 0.88 -6.23
CA VAL A 44 39.49 1.67 -5.00
C VAL A 44 40.71 2.52 -4.71
N HIS A 45 40.47 3.76 -4.30
CA HIS A 45 41.49 4.79 -4.10
C HIS A 45 41.68 5.18 -2.63
N TYR A 46 42.92 5.49 -2.25
CA TYR A 46 43.27 5.93 -0.88
C TYR A 46 44.33 7.03 -0.93
N CYS A 47 44.18 8.08 -0.12
CA CYS A 47 45.23 9.12 -0.01
C CYS A 47 46.42 8.68 0.84
N SER A 48 46.32 7.55 1.57
CA SER A 48 47.42 7.00 2.37
C SER A 48 47.25 5.50 2.61
N SER A 49 48.36 4.82 2.93
CA SER A 49 48.36 3.42 3.37
C SER A 49 47.59 3.22 4.69
N HIS A 50 47.54 4.24 5.56
CA HIS A 50 46.77 4.20 6.79
C HIS A 50 45.26 4.14 6.53
N HIS A 51 44.75 4.96 5.60
CA HIS A 51 43.33 4.93 5.23
C HIS A 51 42.95 3.61 4.56
N GLN A 52 43.85 3.04 3.76
CA GLN A 52 43.66 1.70 3.22
C GLN A 52 43.56 0.65 4.33
N ALA A 53 44.42 0.71 5.36
CA ALA A 53 44.37 -0.21 6.49
C ALA A 53 43.08 -0.05 7.31
N ALA A 54 42.59 1.18 7.49
CA ALA A 54 41.33 1.46 8.18
C ALA A 54 40.11 0.93 7.42
N HIS A 55 40.04 1.17 6.10
CA HIS A 55 38.94 0.70 5.26
C HIS A 55 39.00 -0.81 4.97
N ARG A 56 40.15 -1.47 5.19
CA ARG A 56 40.39 -2.89 4.87
C ARG A 56 39.30 -3.82 5.38
N ARG A 57 38.75 -3.59 6.57
CA ARG A 57 37.72 -4.47 7.16
C ARG A 57 36.43 -4.53 6.35
N LEU A 58 36.01 -3.41 5.77
CA LEU A 58 34.80 -3.31 4.94
C LEU A 58 35.08 -3.76 3.49
N HIS A 59 36.27 -3.45 2.99
CA HIS A 59 36.63 -3.68 1.58
C HIS A 59 37.19 -5.07 1.27
N LYS A 60 37.66 -5.83 2.28
CA LYS A 60 38.52 -7.00 2.06
C LYS A 60 37.89 -8.09 1.20
N ASP A 61 36.62 -8.37 1.43
CA ASP A 61 35.96 -9.49 0.78
C ASP A 61 35.69 -9.20 -0.69
N ASP A 62 35.19 -8.00 -1.00
CA ASP A 62 35.00 -7.55 -2.39
C ASP A 62 36.33 -7.41 -3.12
N CYS A 63 37.37 -6.89 -2.45
CA CYS A 63 38.72 -6.82 -3.00
C CYS A 63 39.25 -8.21 -3.39
N ASN A 64 39.03 -9.22 -2.54
CA ASN A 64 39.48 -10.58 -2.79
C ASN A 64 38.67 -11.21 -3.93
N LYS A 65 37.35 -10.99 -3.99
CA LYS A 65 36.50 -11.47 -5.09
C LYS A 65 36.98 -10.94 -6.45
N ILE A 66 37.24 -9.64 -6.56
CA ILE A 66 37.77 -9.02 -7.80
C ILE A 66 39.15 -9.56 -8.14
N LYS A 67 40.04 -9.69 -7.14
CA LYS A 67 41.39 -10.23 -7.38
C LYS A 67 41.32 -11.67 -7.90
N ASN A 68 40.47 -12.49 -7.31
CA ASN A 68 40.33 -13.90 -7.65
C ASN A 68 39.65 -14.09 -9.02
N SER A 69 38.61 -13.31 -9.33
CA SER A 69 37.96 -13.36 -10.65
C SER A 69 38.91 -12.94 -11.77
N ARG A 70 39.70 -11.88 -11.56
CA ARG A 70 40.75 -11.46 -12.51
C ARG A 70 41.82 -12.53 -12.70
N ALA A 71 42.27 -13.18 -11.63
CA ALA A 71 43.24 -14.27 -11.72
C ALA A 71 42.68 -15.49 -12.46
N LYS A 72 41.41 -15.84 -12.21
CA LYS A 72 40.72 -16.92 -12.93
C LYS A 72 40.61 -16.59 -14.42
N LEU A 73 40.16 -15.39 -14.78
CA LEU A 73 40.08 -14.95 -16.16
C LEU A 73 41.42 -15.06 -16.89
N ALA A 74 42.51 -14.62 -16.26
CA ALA A 74 43.85 -14.73 -16.82
C ALA A 74 44.30 -16.19 -17.02
N ALA A 75 43.94 -17.08 -16.08
CA ALA A 75 44.24 -18.51 -16.20
C ALA A 75 43.47 -19.17 -17.36
N GLU A 76 42.18 -18.86 -17.51
CA GLU A 76 41.38 -19.35 -18.65
C GLU A 76 41.92 -18.83 -19.99
N GLU A 77 42.33 -17.55 -20.03
CA GLU A 77 42.96 -16.99 -21.24
C GLU A 77 44.26 -17.71 -21.60
N GLN A 78 45.12 -17.93 -20.60
CA GLN A 78 46.39 -18.62 -20.80
C GLN A 78 46.16 -20.08 -21.23
N ALA A 79 45.17 -20.76 -20.64
CA ALA A 79 44.81 -22.12 -21.02
C ALA A 79 44.35 -22.21 -22.48
N LEU A 80 43.53 -21.26 -22.94
CA LEU A 80 43.10 -21.17 -24.33
C LEU A 80 44.26 -20.89 -25.29
N ARG A 81 45.15 -19.94 -24.96
CA ARG A 81 46.32 -19.60 -25.78
C ARG A 81 47.35 -20.74 -25.85
N ALA A 82 47.47 -21.54 -24.80
CA ALA A 82 48.42 -22.64 -24.74
C ALA A 82 47.91 -23.93 -25.41
N ARG A 83 46.62 -23.99 -25.79
CA ARG A 83 46.02 -25.19 -26.33
C ARG A 83 46.37 -25.36 -27.81
N PRO A 84 46.87 -26.54 -28.24
CA PRO A 84 47.16 -26.78 -29.64
C PRO A 84 45.89 -26.75 -30.49
N PRO A 85 45.95 -26.28 -31.75
CA PRO A 85 44.79 -26.28 -32.64
C PRO A 85 44.33 -27.71 -32.95
N ASP A 86 43.02 -27.88 -33.11
CA ASP A 86 42.39 -29.13 -33.55
C ASP A 86 41.22 -28.85 -34.51
N LEU A 87 40.41 -29.87 -34.83
CA LEU A 87 39.29 -29.75 -35.77
C LEU A 87 38.24 -28.71 -35.33
N PHE A 88 38.14 -28.44 -34.02
CA PHE A 88 37.12 -27.59 -33.41
C PHE A 88 37.70 -26.31 -32.78
N LEU A 89 39.01 -26.25 -32.53
CA LEU A 89 39.70 -25.08 -31.96
C LEU A 89 40.79 -24.55 -32.92
N PRO A 90 40.66 -23.31 -33.43
CA PRO A 90 41.67 -22.71 -34.30
C PRO A 90 42.93 -22.26 -33.54
N ALA A 91 44.02 -22.01 -34.29
CA ALA A 91 45.34 -21.71 -33.72
C ALA A 91 45.42 -20.41 -32.91
N ASP A 92 44.64 -19.39 -33.27
CA ASP A 92 44.48 -18.17 -32.46
C ASP A 92 43.01 -17.79 -32.37
N VAL A 93 42.31 -18.40 -31.42
CA VAL A 93 40.88 -18.21 -31.22
C VAL A 93 40.48 -16.74 -30.96
N PHE A 94 41.38 -15.92 -30.40
CA PHE A 94 41.11 -14.52 -30.07
C PHE A 94 41.12 -13.59 -31.29
N THR A 95 41.65 -14.04 -32.42
CA THR A 95 41.61 -13.30 -33.68
C THR A 95 40.72 -13.99 -34.71
N SER A 96 40.80 -15.32 -34.84
CA SER A 96 40.09 -16.06 -35.89
C SER A 96 38.62 -16.33 -35.60
N SER A 97 38.19 -16.24 -34.33
CA SER A 97 36.85 -16.67 -33.90
C SER A 97 36.04 -15.57 -33.21
N VAL A 98 36.48 -14.32 -33.30
CA VAL A 98 35.75 -13.15 -32.80
C VAL A 98 34.33 -13.15 -33.36
N GLY A 99 33.34 -12.90 -32.49
CA GLY A 99 31.91 -12.97 -32.80
C GLY A 99 31.28 -14.34 -32.54
N HIS A 100 32.07 -15.42 -32.55
CA HIS A 100 31.59 -16.81 -32.47
C HIS A 100 32.05 -17.56 -31.21
N PHE A 101 32.54 -16.86 -30.19
CA PHE A 101 33.10 -17.50 -28.99
C PHE A 101 32.14 -18.46 -28.28
N TRP A 102 30.83 -18.26 -28.36
CA TRP A 102 29.90 -19.18 -27.69
C TRP A 102 29.68 -20.51 -28.45
N GLY A 103 29.90 -20.50 -29.76
CA GLY A 103 29.81 -21.68 -30.61
C GLY A 103 30.92 -22.70 -30.35
N ILE A 104 32.06 -22.24 -29.83
CA ILE A 104 33.21 -23.08 -29.47
C ILE A 104 33.08 -23.48 -28.00
N LEU A 105 33.12 -24.78 -27.71
CA LEU A 105 32.90 -25.28 -26.34
C LEU A 105 33.98 -24.83 -25.37
N ASP A 106 35.25 -24.87 -25.79
CA ASP A 106 36.40 -24.55 -24.93
C ASP A 106 36.45 -23.08 -24.50
N THR A 107 35.92 -22.15 -25.30
CA THR A 107 35.89 -20.71 -24.99
C THR A 107 34.79 -20.32 -24.02
N ARG A 108 33.83 -21.21 -23.71
CA ARG A 108 32.71 -20.89 -22.81
C ARG A 108 33.16 -20.63 -21.38
N ASP A 109 34.17 -21.34 -20.89
CA ASP A 109 34.68 -21.13 -19.53
C ASP A 109 35.41 -19.79 -19.40
N TYR A 110 36.11 -19.35 -20.43
CA TYR A 110 36.63 -17.98 -20.52
C TYR A 110 35.52 -16.92 -20.49
N MET A 111 34.46 -17.11 -21.29
CA MET A 111 33.32 -16.17 -21.31
C MET A 111 32.62 -16.07 -19.94
N ARG A 112 32.42 -17.21 -19.26
CA ARG A 112 31.87 -17.26 -17.89
C ARG A 112 32.81 -16.61 -16.87
N ALA A 113 34.11 -16.87 -16.98
CA ALA A 113 35.10 -16.25 -16.09
C ALA A 113 35.14 -14.72 -16.27
N ARG A 114 34.94 -14.23 -17.50
CA ARG A 114 34.85 -12.80 -17.78
C ARG A 114 33.56 -12.17 -17.25
N HIS A 115 32.42 -12.83 -17.42
CA HIS A 115 31.17 -12.38 -16.79
C HIS A 115 31.31 -12.29 -15.27
N ALA A 116 31.92 -13.31 -14.64
CA ALA A 116 32.18 -13.29 -13.21
C ALA A 116 33.14 -12.17 -12.77
N ALA A 117 34.04 -11.72 -13.66
CA ALA A 117 34.88 -10.54 -13.41
C ALA A 117 34.07 -9.23 -13.44
N LEU A 118 33.16 -9.10 -14.41
CA LEU A 118 32.18 -8.01 -14.48
C LEU A 118 31.32 -7.97 -13.20
N ASP A 119 30.70 -9.09 -12.80
CA ASP A 119 29.88 -9.18 -11.58
C ASP A 119 30.67 -8.82 -10.33
N ALA A 120 31.92 -9.28 -10.23
CA ALA A 120 32.77 -8.99 -9.09
C ALA A 120 33.11 -7.49 -8.97
N LEU A 121 33.28 -6.79 -10.09
CA LEU A 121 33.55 -5.35 -10.12
C LEU A 121 32.34 -4.55 -9.64
N LEU A 122 31.13 -4.91 -10.08
CA LEU A 122 29.89 -4.23 -9.70
C LEU A 122 29.50 -4.36 -8.22
N ARG A 123 30.27 -5.12 -7.44
CA ARG A 123 30.18 -5.15 -5.97
C ARG A 123 30.76 -3.89 -5.32
N ILE A 124 31.58 -3.13 -6.06
CA ILE A 124 32.21 -1.89 -5.58
C ILE A 124 31.63 -0.71 -6.35
N ASP A 125 31.23 0.30 -5.59
CA ASP A 125 30.52 1.46 -6.10
C ASP A 125 31.47 2.63 -6.41
N THR A 126 32.26 2.48 -7.48
CA THR A 126 33.24 3.49 -7.93
C THR A 126 33.24 3.60 -9.44
N GLY A 127 33.44 4.81 -9.99
CA GLY A 127 33.55 5.02 -11.45
C GLY A 127 34.54 4.06 -12.13
N ASP A 128 35.74 3.87 -11.58
CA ASP A 128 36.74 2.91 -12.09
C ASP A 128 36.22 1.46 -12.18
N ALA A 129 35.38 1.03 -11.22
CA ALA A 129 34.81 -0.31 -11.23
C ALA A 129 33.72 -0.44 -12.29
N VAL A 130 32.88 0.59 -12.45
CA VAL A 130 31.83 0.65 -13.46
C VAL A 130 32.43 0.70 -14.87
N GLU A 131 33.47 1.49 -15.08
CA GLU A 131 34.21 1.59 -16.35
C GLU A 131 34.88 0.25 -16.70
N ALA A 132 35.56 -0.38 -15.73
CA ALA A 132 36.15 -1.70 -15.94
C ALA A 132 35.11 -2.79 -16.24
N ALA A 133 33.94 -2.73 -15.58
CA ALA A 133 32.84 -3.65 -15.83
C ALA A 133 32.24 -3.44 -17.24
N LEU A 134 32.06 -2.18 -17.65
CA LEU A 134 31.61 -1.83 -19.00
C LEU A 134 32.59 -2.34 -20.05
N ALA A 135 33.90 -2.17 -19.85
CA ALA A 135 34.93 -2.68 -20.75
C ALA A 135 34.86 -4.21 -20.89
N HIS A 136 34.66 -4.94 -19.79
CA HIS A 136 34.44 -6.39 -19.87
C HIS A 136 33.18 -6.73 -20.67
N GLY A 137 32.09 -5.99 -20.46
CA GLY A 137 30.83 -6.28 -21.14
C GLY A 137 30.87 -6.00 -22.64
N LEU A 138 31.46 -4.87 -23.05
CA LEU A 138 31.67 -4.55 -24.46
C LEU A 138 32.59 -5.55 -25.16
N ASP A 139 33.67 -6.01 -24.49
CA ASP A 139 34.55 -7.01 -25.08
C ASP A 139 33.89 -8.40 -25.14
N MET A 140 33.00 -8.74 -24.20
CA MET A 140 32.17 -9.96 -24.31
C MET A 140 31.24 -9.90 -25.52
N LEU A 141 30.58 -8.76 -25.74
CA LEU A 141 29.73 -8.52 -26.90
C LEU A 141 30.51 -8.59 -28.22
N ARG A 142 31.74 -8.05 -28.25
CA ARG A 142 32.65 -8.20 -29.41
C ARG A 142 32.99 -9.67 -29.67
N LEU A 143 33.28 -10.45 -28.63
CA LEU A 143 33.63 -11.86 -28.75
C LEU A 143 32.44 -12.75 -29.11
N CYS A 144 31.23 -12.36 -28.72
CA CYS A 144 29.99 -13.09 -28.94
C CYS A 144 28.84 -12.12 -29.23
N ARG A 145 28.60 -11.83 -30.52
CA ARG A 145 27.58 -10.85 -30.94
C ARG A 145 26.16 -11.28 -30.53
N SER A 146 25.90 -12.59 -30.50
CA SER A 146 24.62 -13.18 -30.08
C SER A 146 24.30 -13.02 -28.59
N ASP A 147 25.25 -12.55 -27.78
CA ASP A 147 25.10 -12.26 -26.36
C ASP A 147 24.43 -13.38 -25.53
N ASN A 148 25.02 -14.57 -25.57
CA ASN A 148 24.47 -15.73 -24.86
C ASN A 148 24.51 -15.64 -23.33
N LEU A 149 25.16 -14.61 -22.77
CA LEU A 149 25.24 -14.35 -21.34
C LEU A 149 24.43 -13.11 -20.90
N GLY A 150 23.70 -12.46 -21.82
CA GLY A 150 22.76 -11.38 -21.49
C GLY A 150 23.42 -10.07 -21.05
N VAL A 151 24.67 -9.81 -21.46
CA VAL A 151 25.43 -8.64 -21.02
C VAL A 151 24.87 -7.34 -21.60
N ARG A 152 24.17 -7.40 -22.74
CA ARG A 152 23.52 -6.22 -23.33
C ARG A 152 22.49 -5.57 -22.43
N ASP A 153 21.90 -6.32 -21.50
CA ASP A 153 20.90 -5.81 -20.56
C ASP A 153 21.55 -5.06 -19.37
N ILE A 154 22.86 -5.20 -19.19
CA ILE A 154 23.63 -4.54 -18.11
C ILE A 154 24.22 -3.22 -18.61
N ILE A 155 24.73 -3.20 -19.84
CA ILE A 155 25.53 -2.10 -20.41
C ILE A 155 24.84 -0.73 -20.34
N PRO A 156 23.56 -0.55 -20.71
CA PRO A 156 22.91 0.77 -20.67
C PRO A 156 22.94 1.40 -19.28
N SER A 157 22.70 0.62 -18.24
CA SER A 157 22.77 1.09 -16.86
C SER A 157 24.18 1.54 -16.50
N LEU A 158 25.22 0.79 -16.93
CA LEU A 158 26.61 1.20 -16.70
C LEU A 158 26.92 2.53 -17.40
N LEU A 159 26.49 2.71 -18.65
CA LEU A 159 26.67 3.97 -19.39
C LEU A 159 26.00 5.15 -18.65
N LEU A 160 24.79 4.95 -18.11
CA LEU A 160 24.10 5.99 -17.33
C LEU A 160 24.79 6.34 -16.01
N ARG A 161 25.36 5.36 -15.32
CA ARG A 161 26.18 5.58 -14.10
C ARG A 161 27.47 6.34 -14.41
N LEU A 162 27.98 6.15 -15.62
CA LEU A 162 29.13 6.86 -16.16
C LEU A 162 28.75 8.22 -16.78
N GLY A 163 27.48 8.66 -16.75
CA GLY A 163 27.06 9.92 -17.40
C GLY A 163 27.19 9.92 -18.93
N ARG A 164 27.37 8.76 -19.56
CA ARG A 164 27.52 8.59 -21.02
C ARG A 164 26.17 8.46 -21.70
N GLU A 165 25.35 9.49 -21.56
CA GLU A 165 23.93 9.51 -21.95
C GLU A 165 23.71 9.29 -23.46
N GLN A 166 24.50 9.96 -24.30
CA GLN A 166 24.41 9.80 -25.76
C GLN A 166 24.73 8.36 -26.18
N GLU A 167 25.79 7.78 -25.63
CA GLU A 167 26.18 6.40 -25.92
C GLU A 167 25.14 5.39 -25.41
N CYS A 168 24.53 5.66 -24.26
CA CYS A 168 23.41 4.85 -23.75
C CYS A 168 22.25 4.82 -24.75
N TYR A 169 21.85 5.99 -25.25
CA TYR A 169 20.78 6.10 -26.23
C TYR A 169 21.11 5.37 -27.53
N ASP A 170 22.30 5.62 -28.08
CA ASP A 170 22.78 5.00 -29.32
C ASP A 170 22.81 3.47 -29.20
N PHE A 171 23.30 2.95 -28.07
CA PHE A 171 23.34 1.52 -27.79
C PHE A 171 21.95 0.90 -27.72
N ILE A 172 21.03 1.49 -26.96
CA ILE A 172 19.64 0.99 -26.85
C ILE A 172 18.96 1.01 -28.22
N LYS A 173 19.11 2.11 -28.97
CA LYS A 173 18.50 2.27 -30.29
C LYS A 173 19.03 1.24 -31.27
N TRP A 174 20.34 1.00 -31.31
CA TRP A 174 20.93 -0.01 -32.18
C TRP A 174 20.33 -1.39 -31.94
N TRP A 175 20.30 -1.84 -30.69
CA TRP A 175 19.74 -3.14 -30.34
C TRP A 175 18.25 -3.24 -30.65
N ALA A 176 17.47 -2.19 -30.37
CA ALA A 176 16.05 -2.17 -30.67
C ALA A 176 15.75 -2.28 -32.19
N LEU A 177 16.59 -1.66 -33.03
CA LEU A 177 16.47 -1.73 -34.49
C LEU A 177 16.87 -3.10 -35.04
N VAL A 178 18.00 -3.64 -34.58
CA VAL A 178 18.52 -4.92 -35.07
C VAL A 178 17.64 -6.09 -34.63
N PHE A 179 17.08 -6.08 -33.42
CA PHE A 179 16.12 -7.10 -33.00
C PHE A 179 14.79 -7.07 -33.75
N ALA A 180 14.46 -5.98 -34.43
CA ALA A 180 13.30 -5.91 -35.29
C ALA A 180 13.56 -6.46 -36.70
N ASP A 181 14.81 -6.79 -37.05
CA ASP A 181 15.20 -7.36 -38.33
C ASP A 181 15.39 -8.89 -38.21
N ASP A 182 14.36 -9.64 -38.58
CA ASP A 182 14.37 -11.11 -38.59
C ASP A 182 15.46 -11.72 -39.52
N LEU A 183 16.06 -10.92 -40.41
CA LEU A 183 17.09 -11.36 -41.35
C LEU A 183 18.52 -11.13 -40.85
N TYR A 184 18.68 -10.49 -39.69
CA TYR A 184 20.02 -10.19 -39.16
C TYR A 184 20.71 -11.46 -38.65
N ASP A 185 21.82 -11.85 -39.30
CA ASP A 185 22.63 -12.99 -38.91
C ASP A 185 23.73 -12.57 -37.91
N TRP A 186 23.57 -12.96 -36.64
CA TRP A 186 24.55 -12.73 -35.58
C TRP A 186 25.94 -13.34 -35.87
N GLY A 187 26.00 -14.35 -36.75
CA GLY A 187 27.23 -14.97 -37.19
C GLY A 187 27.90 -14.27 -38.37
N ASP A 188 27.23 -13.36 -39.06
CA ASP A 188 27.85 -12.63 -40.17
C ASP A 188 28.61 -11.41 -39.63
N MET A 189 29.94 -11.55 -39.58
CA MET A 189 30.83 -10.49 -39.10
C MET A 189 30.92 -9.28 -40.04
N SER A 190 30.42 -9.39 -41.28
CA SER A 190 30.38 -8.31 -42.27
C SER A 190 29.21 -7.35 -42.07
N LEU A 191 28.16 -7.77 -41.34
CA LEU A 191 27.03 -6.91 -41.02
C LEU A 191 27.41 -5.79 -40.04
N PRO A 192 26.76 -4.61 -40.13
CA PRO A 192 27.00 -3.49 -39.22
C PRO A 192 26.75 -3.86 -37.76
N TYR A 193 27.62 -3.41 -36.86
CA TYR A 193 27.56 -3.78 -35.45
C TYR A 193 27.87 -2.58 -34.55
N LEU A 194 26.91 -2.23 -33.68
CA LEU A 194 26.93 -1.03 -32.83
C LEU A 194 27.32 0.24 -33.60
N ASP A 195 26.73 0.42 -34.78
CA ASP A 195 27.08 1.46 -35.77
C ASP A 195 26.16 2.70 -35.71
N VAL A 196 25.21 2.73 -34.78
CA VAL A 196 24.43 3.94 -34.49
C VAL A 196 25.27 4.87 -33.63
N HIS A 197 25.46 6.10 -34.11
CA HIS A 197 26.20 7.15 -33.40
C HIS A 197 25.49 8.49 -33.54
N ASN A 198 25.43 9.25 -32.45
CA ASN A 198 24.80 10.58 -32.40
C ASN A 198 23.33 10.57 -32.85
N ALA A 199 22.58 9.49 -32.56
CA ALA A 199 21.15 9.48 -32.80
C ALA A 199 20.46 10.50 -31.89
N ASP A 200 19.39 11.13 -32.37
CA ASP A 200 18.68 12.18 -31.63
C ASP A 200 17.97 11.60 -30.39
N PRO A 201 18.45 11.83 -29.15
CA PRO A 201 17.82 11.29 -27.95
C PRO A 201 16.51 11.99 -27.61
N PHE A 202 16.05 12.98 -28.39
CA PHE A 202 14.76 13.64 -28.22
C PHE A 202 13.69 13.13 -29.19
N GLU A 203 14.03 12.20 -30.10
CA GLU A 203 13.06 11.62 -31.02
C GLU A 203 11.99 10.80 -30.29
N SER A 204 10.90 10.49 -31.01
CA SER A 204 9.80 9.70 -30.47
C SER A 204 10.25 8.32 -29.99
N VAL A 205 9.79 7.93 -28.81
CA VAL A 205 10.05 6.60 -28.22
C VAL A 205 9.08 5.53 -28.71
N THR A 206 8.00 5.91 -29.40
CA THR A 206 6.95 4.98 -29.85
C THR A 206 7.48 3.84 -30.72
N PRO A 207 8.33 4.06 -31.74
CA PRO A 207 8.85 2.98 -32.56
C PRO A 207 9.69 1.98 -31.76
N LEU A 208 10.46 2.50 -30.78
CA LEU A 208 11.31 1.68 -29.91
C LEU A 208 10.47 0.81 -28.97
N LEU A 209 9.37 1.34 -28.44
CA LEU A 209 8.45 0.59 -27.56
C LEU A 209 7.64 -0.46 -28.31
N GLN A 210 7.31 -0.22 -29.59
CA GLN A 210 6.62 -1.18 -30.45
C GLN A 210 7.54 -2.33 -30.90
N GLY A 211 8.86 -2.12 -30.89
CA GLY A 211 9.85 -3.13 -31.23
C GLY A 211 10.18 -4.11 -30.09
N HIS A 212 11.17 -4.96 -30.36
CA HIS A 212 11.65 -6.01 -29.45
C HIS A 212 12.67 -5.48 -28.41
N MET A 213 12.25 -4.50 -27.60
CA MET A 213 13.06 -3.98 -26.49
C MET A 213 12.90 -4.81 -25.21
N SER A 214 14.02 -5.14 -24.56
CA SER A 214 14.03 -5.84 -23.25
C SER A 214 13.53 -4.94 -22.12
N LEU A 215 13.15 -5.54 -20.98
CA LEU A 215 12.74 -4.79 -19.79
C LEU A 215 13.87 -3.90 -19.26
N SER A 216 15.11 -4.39 -19.27
CA SER A 216 16.30 -3.65 -18.83
C SER A 216 16.58 -2.43 -19.72
N HIS A 217 16.46 -2.58 -21.05
CA HIS A 217 16.60 -1.46 -21.99
C HIS A 217 15.49 -0.43 -21.82
N ALA A 218 14.24 -0.87 -21.66
CA ALA A 218 13.12 0.04 -21.43
C ALA A 218 13.28 0.81 -20.11
N SER A 219 13.74 0.15 -19.04
CA SER A 219 14.08 0.78 -17.77
C SER A 219 15.18 1.83 -17.92
N ALA A 220 16.31 1.48 -18.54
CA ALA A 220 17.42 2.41 -18.75
C ALA A 220 17.02 3.61 -19.63
N LEU A 221 16.23 3.39 -20.68
CA LEU A 221 15.69 4.47 -21.50
C LEU A 221 14.73 5.37 -20.71
N THR A 222 13.93 4.80 -19.80
CA THR A 222 13.07 5.57 -18.91
C THR A 222 13.90 6.46 -17.99
N LEU A 223 14.96 5.93 -17.37
CA LEU A 223 15.89 6.68 -16.54
C LEU A 223 16.56 7.81 -17.32
N LEU A 224 17.05 7.54 -18.53
CA LEU A 224 17.64 8.54 -19.40
C LEU A 224 16.65 9.69 -19.69
N LYS A 225 15.42 9.36 -20.08
CA LYS A 225 14.43 10.37 -20.47
C LYS A 225 13.93 11.20 -19.29
N VAL A 226 13.76 10.59 -18.11
CA VAL A 226 13.39 11.36 -16.90
C VAL A 226 14.52 12.27 -16.45
N ARG A 227 15.79 11.83 -16.54
CA ARG A 227 16.95 12.69 -16.28
C ARG A 227 16.99 13.88 -17.24
N MET A 228 16.83 13.63 -18.54
CA MET A 228 16.75 14.70 -19.53
C MET A 228 15.59 15.67 -19.28
N TYR A 229 14.44 15.16 -18.84
CA TYR A 229 13.28 15.99 -18.50
C TYR A 229 13.53 16.86 -17.27
N ILE A 230 14.13 16.30 -16.21
CA ILE A 230 14.51 17.06 -15.02
C ILE A 230 15.49 18.17 -15.42
N ASP A 231 16.54 17.81 -16.15
CA ASP A 231 17.58 18.75 -16.61
C ASP A 231 17.01 19.91 -17.42
N ILE A 232 16.03 19.66 -18.28
CA ILE A 232 15.42 20.72 -19.09
C ILE A 232 14.40 21.55 -18.31
N SER A 233 13.71 20.96 -17.34
CA SER A 233 12.70 21.66 -16.53
C SER A 233 13.30 22.77 -15.66
N GLU A 234 14.58 22.66 -15.31
CA GLU A 234 15.34 23.73 -14.65
C GLU A 234 15.46 24.99 -15.52
N TYR A 235 15.56 24.84 -16.85
CA TYR A 235 15.64 25.97 -17.77
C TYR A 235 14.31 26.72 -17.92
N GLU A 236 13.19 26.13 -17.49
CA GLU A 236 11.87 26.77 -17.56
C GLU A 236 11.67 27.81 -16.46
N HIS A 237 12.45 27.76 -15.38
CA HIS A 237 12.19 28.47 -14.13
C HIS A 237 13.02 29.76 -13.89
N ASP A 238 14.06 30.09 -14.69
CA ASP A 238 14.93 31.24 -14.42
C ASP A 238 15.33 32.09 -15.66
N GLU A 239 15.08 33.41 -15.61
CA GLU A 239 15.79 34.40 -16.44
C GLU A 239 17.19 34.66 -15.82
N GLY A 240 18.07 33.68 -15.92
CA GLY A 240 19.47 33.79 -15.47
C GLY A 240 19.85 32.79 -14.38
N PHE A 241 20.59 31.76 -14.79
CA PHE A 241 21.22 30.72 -13.98
C PHE A 241 21.70 31.17 -12.58
N PRO A 242 21.34 30.38 -11.57
CA PRO A 242 22.28 29.36 -11.07
C PRO A 242 21.62 27.96 -11.00
N ALA A 243 22.42 26.91 -11.16
CA ALA A 243 21.98 25.53 -10.91
C ALA A 243 21.36 25.44 -9.52
N ASP A 244 20.16 24.85 -9.39
CA ASP A 244 19.58 24.55 -8.08
C ASP A 244 20.60 23.71 -7.29
N PRO A 245 21.09 24.18 -6.13
CA PRO A 245 21.97 23.41 -5.25
C PRO A 245 21.34 22.09 -4.75
N SER A 246 20.03 21.88 -4.97
CA SER A 246 19.29 20.67 -4.60
C SER A 246 19.39 19.53 -5.62
N LEU A 247 19.94 19.77 -6.82
CA LEU A 247 20.17 18.71 -7.79
C LEU A 247 21.38 17.87 -7.37
N ASP A 248 21.14 16.58 -7.17
CA ASP A 248 22.19 15.61 -6.81
C ASP A 248 23.15 15.31 -7.99
N ARG A 249 22.89 15.81 -9.20
CA ARG A 249 23.69 15.57 -10.41
C ARG A 249 23.86 16.81 -11.30
N GLN A 250 24.93 16.82 -12.10
CA GLN A 250 25.18 17.85 -13.12
C GLN A 250 24.22 17.69 -14.31
N ILE A 251 23.82 18.81 -14.91
CA ILE A 251 23.03 18.82 -16.15
C ILE A 251 23.80 18.10 -17.26
N GLY A 252 23.16 17.13 -17.91
CA GLY A 252 23.77 16.34 -18.97
C GLY A 252 24.18 17.16 -20.19
N GLU A 253 25.30 16.78 -20.81
CA GLU A 253 25.83 17.43 -22.03
C GLU A 253 24.81 17.42 -23.18
N VAL A 254 24.02 16.35 -23.29
CA VAL A 254 22.98 16.20 -24.32
C VAL A 254 21.93 17.30 -24.22
N VAL A 255 21.45 17.59 -23.01
CA VAL A 255 20.45 18.64 -22.77
C VAL A 255 21.08 20.02 -22.94
N SER A 256 22.25 20.26 -22.35
CA SER A 256 22.97 21.54 -22.46
C SER A 256 23.25 21.92 -23.93
N ALA A 257 23.72 20.97 -24.74
CA ALA A 257 24.00 21.17 -26.16
C ALA A 257 22.72 21.40 -26.99
N ARG A 258 21.57 20.84 -26.57
CA ARG A 258 20.27 21.05 -27.23
C ARG A 258 19.69 22.42 -26.87
N VAL A 259 19.64 22.75 -25.59
CA VAL A 259 19.01 23.98 -25.07
C VAL A 259 19.76 25.23 -25.55
N SER A 260 21.10 25.20 -25.57
CA SER A 260 21.93 26.31 -26.06
C SER A 260 21.67 26.75 -27.51
N ARG A 261 20.92 25.94 -28.28
CA ARG A 261 20.57 26.20 -29.69
C ARG A 261 19.13 26.65 -29.90
N HIS A 262 18.33 26.78 -28.85
CA HIS A 262 16.90 27.02 -28.92
C HIS A 262 16.47 28.22 -28.09
N ASP A 263 15.36 28.86 -28.48
CA ASP A 263 14.71 29.88 -27.65
C ASP A 263 13.84 29.25 -26.54
N TYR A 264 13.39 30.08 -25.60
CA TYR A 264 12.59 29.63 -24.45
C TYR A 264 11.31 28.86 -24.87
N ALA A 265 10.59 29.34 -25.88
CA ALA A 265 9.35 28.69 -26.33
C ALA A 265 9.61 27.29 -26.90
N GLN A 266 10.72 27.13 -27.61
CA GLN A 266 11.18 25.85 -28.11
C GLN A 266 11.62 24.91 -26.97
N VAL A 267 12.32 25.44 -25.94
CA VAL A 267 12.73 24.66 -24.75
C VAL A 267 11.50 24.11 -24.01
N VAL A 268 10.48 24.94 -23.77
CA VAL A 268 9.20 24.52 -23.16
C VAL A 268 8.53 23.42 -24.00
N SER A 269 8.55 23.53 -25.33
CA SER A 269 8.01 22.49 -26.22
C SER A 269 8.81 21.18 -26.15
N ILE A 270 10.14 21.25 -26.03
CA ILE A 270 11.00 20.07 -25.86
C ILE A 270 10.71 19.39 -24.52
N SER A 271 10.63 20.16 -23.44
CA SER A 271 10.28 19.69 -22.10
C SER A 271 8.94 18.95 -22.07
N ALA A 272 7.89 19.56 -22.64
CA ALA A 272 6.58 18.92 -22.74
C ALA A 272 6.61 17.57 -23.49
N ARG A 273 7.40 17.48 -24.57
CA ARG A 273 7.59 16.22 -25.32
C ARG A 273 8.37 15.19 -24.51
N LEU A 274 9.41 15.58 -23.78
CA LEU A 274 10.17 14.67 -22.91
C LEU A 274 9.28 14.12 -21.79
N LYS A 275 8.42 14.95 -21.20
CA LYS A 275 7.43 14.51 -20.21
C LYS A 275 6.49 13.46 -20.78
N ASP A 276 5.95 13.69 -21.98
CA ASP A 276 5.07 12.73 -22.64
C ASP A 276 5.80 11.41 -22.96
N GLN A 277 7.04 11.49 -23.46
CA GLN A 277 7.88 10.31 -23.70
C GLN A 277 8.16 9.53 -22.40
N PHE A 278 8.45 10.23 -21.30
CA PHE A 278 8.62 9.63 -19.98
C PHE A 278 7.37 8.88 -19.53
N THR A 279 6.18 9.51 -19.61
CA THR A 279 4.90 8.85 -19.31
C THR A 279 4.65 7.62 -20.20
N GLN A 280 4.93 7.72 -21.51
CA GLN A 280 4.81 6.59 -22.43
C GLN A 280 5.74 5.43 -22.03
N LEU A 281 6.98 5.73 -21.63
CA LEU A 281 7.94 4.73 -21.19
C LEU A 281 7.55 4.09 -19.85
N CYS A 282 7.08 4.88 -18.88
CA CYS A 282 6.53 4.36 -17.62
C CYS A 282 5.42 3.35 -17.87
N LYS A 283 4.50 3.68 -18.79
CA LYS A 283 3.44 2.75 -19.23
C LYS A 283 4.02 1.53 -19.94
N GLY A 284 4.95 1.71 -20.87
CA GLY A 284 5.54 0.61 -21.64
C GLY A 284 6.27 -0.41 -20.77
N VAL A 285 7.00 0.05 -19.76
CA VAL A 285 7.64 -0.82 -18.76
C VAL A 285 6.58 -1.54 -17.93
N GLN A 286 5.53 -0.84 -17.47
CA GLN A 286 4.42 -1.45 -16.73
C GLN A 286 3.69 -2.53 -17.53
N ASP A 287 3.42 -2.28 -18.82
CA ASP A 287 2.76 -3.23 -19.71
C ASP A 287 3.64 -4.47 -19.96
N LYS A 288 4.97 -4.29 -20.06
CA LYS A 288 5.93 -5.39 -20.24
C LYS A 288 6.06 -6.25 -18.97
N ASN A 289 6.14 -5.62 -17.81
CA ASN A 289 6.25 -6.32 -16.54
C ASN A 289 5.54 -5.56 -15.41
N PRO A 290 4.39 -6.05 -14.91
CA PRO A 290 3.60 -5.31 -13.93
C PRO A 290 4.20 -5.33 -12.51
N TYR A 291 5.31 -6.05 -12.29
CA TYR A 291 6.01 -6.13 -10.99
C TYR A 291 7.22 -5.18 -10.92
N PHE A 292 7.70 -4.70 -12.06
CA PHE A 292 8.97 -3.97 -12.16
C PHE A 292 9.03 -2.73 -11.26
N TRP A 293 8.04 -1.83 -11.35
CA TRP A 293 8.06 -0.59 -10.57
C TRP A 293 8.01 -0.84 -9.06
N GLU A 294 7.24 -1.85 -8.64
CA GLU A 294 7.19 -2.23 -7.23
C GLU A 294 8.55 -2.77 -6.74
N THR A 295 9.23 -3.59 -7.55
CA THR A 295 10.56 -4.13 -7.23
C THR A 295 11.66 -3.07 -7.24
N LEU A 296 11.58 -2.11 -8.17
CA LEU A 296 12.56 -1.03 -8.29
C LEU A 296 12.48 -0.07 -7.10
N ILE A 297 11.26 0.38 -6.77
CA ILE A 297 11.03 1.45 -5.80
C ILE A 297 11.12 0.96 -4.35
N ASN A 298 10.58 -0.23 -4.04
CA ASN A 298 10.57 -0.70 -2.66
C ASN A 298 11.92 -1.28 -2.23
N ASP A 299 12.16 -1.24 -0.92
CA ASP A 299 13.30 -1.90 -0.30
C ASP A 299 13.03 -3.40 -0.16
N VAL A 300 13.38 -4.14 -1.22
CA VAL A 300 13.22 -5.59 -1.34
C VAL A 300 14.59 -6.24 -1.47
N ASP A 301 14.81 -7.35 -0.77
CA ASP A 301 16.00 -8.21 -0.95
C ASP A 301 15.91 -8.90 -2.32
N ILE A 302 16.50 -8.28 -3.35
CA ILE A 302 16.52 -8.79 -4.71
C ILE A 302 17.63 -9.83 -4.85
N ARG A 303 17.24 -11.07 -5.18
CA ARG A 303 18.17 -12.18 -5.41
C ARG A 303 18.20 -12.53 -6.89
N LEU A 304 19.37 -12.99 -7.35
CA LEU A 304 19.52 -13.50 -8.72
C LEU A 304 18.62 -14.74 -8.89
N PRO A 305 17.66 -14.73 -9.82
CA PRO A 305 16.77 -15.87 -10.02
C PRO A 305 17.51 -17.01 -10.74
N GLU A 306 17.21 -18.26 -10.36
CA GLU A 306 17.72 -19.43 -11.08
C GLU A 306 17.02 -19.61 -12.43
N TYR A 307 15.73 -19.33 -12.48
CA TYR A 307 14.88 -19.40 -13.68
C TYR A 307 13.90 -18.24 -13.66
N TYR A 308 13.55 -17.74 -14.84
CA TYR A 308 12.55 -16.69 -15.01
C TYR A 308 11.83 -16.86 -16.35
N SER A 309 10.67 -16.22 -16.46
CA SER A 309 9.96 -16.05 -17.72
C SER A 309 9.67 -14.57 -17.93
N GLN A 310 9.58 -14.13 -19.19
CA GLN A 310 9.27 -12.73 -19.49
C GLN A 310 7.97 -12.30 -18.81
N GLY A 311 8.01 -11.15 -18.12
CA GLY A 311 6.86 -10.61 -17.37
C GLY A 311 6.67 -11.20 -15.97
N SER A 312 7.53 -12.11 -15.51
CA SER A 312 7.46 -12.66 -14.15
C SER A 312 8.09 -11.73 -13.09
N PRO A 313 7.82 -11.93 -11.80
CA PRO A 313 8.51 -11.23 -10.72
C PRO A 313 10.04 -11.42 -10.76
N GLU A 314 10.49 -12.61 -11.15
CA GLU A 314 11.92 -12.94 -11.30
C GLU A 314 12.57 -12.15 -12.43
N ASP A 315 11.86 -11.94 -13.55
CA ASP A 315 12.30 -11.08 -14.65
C ASP A 315 12.43 -9.60 -14.20
N ALA A 316 11.48 -9.11 -13.40
CA ALA A 316 11.57 -7.78 -12.79
C ALA A 316 12.78 -7.66 -11.83
N ALA A 317 13.00 -8.68 -10.99
CA ALA A 317 14.16 -8.76 -10.12
C ALA A 317 15.48 -8.74 -10.91
N LEU A 318 15.57 -9.51 -11.99
CA LEU A 318 16.77 -9.53 -12.85
C LEU A 318 17.05 -8.15 -13.48
N ALA A 319 16.03 -7.49 -14.03
CA ALA A 319 16.17 -6.14 -14.57
C ALA A 319 16.60 -5.12 -13.49
N CYS A 320 16.11 -5.27 -12.26
CA CYS A 320 16.54 -4.44 -11.14
C CYS A 320 17.99 -4.74 -10.71
N ILE A 321 18.45 -6.00 -10.75
CA ILE A 321 19.87 -6.33 -10.50
C ILE A 321 20.77 -5.58 -11.48
N HIS A 322 20.36 -5.49 -12.74
CA HIS A 322 21.14 -4.80 -13.77
C HIS A 322 21.10 -3.27 -13.65
N GLY A 323 19.98 -2.68 -13.21
CA GLY A 323 19.73 -1.25 -13.34
C GLY A 323 19.45 -0.45 -12.07
N LYS A 324 19.07 -1.08 -10.94
CA LYS A 324 18.61 -0.36 -9.74
C LYS A 324 19.65 0.63 -9.20
N ARG A 325 20.94 0.29 -9.25
CA ARG A 325 22.02 1.22 -8.84
C ARG A 325 22.04 2.51 -9.67
N ALA A 326 21.77 2.45 -10.97
CA ALA A 326 21.70 3.65 -11.81
C ALA A 326 20.52 4.55 -11.41
N TRP A 327 19.40 3.96 -10.98
CA TRP A 327 18.25 4.69 -10.45
C TRP A 327 18.52 5.30 -9.07
N GLU A 328 19.16 4.56 -8.16
CA GLU A 328 19.50 5.04 -6.81
C GLU A 328 20.47 6.22 -6.83
N GLU A 329 21.30 6.36 -7.87
CA GLU A 329 22.15 7.53 -8.11
C GLU A 329 21.37 8.77 -8.60
N SER A 330 20.04 8.71 -8.67
CA SER A 330 19.16 9.81 -9.09
C SER A 330 17.86 9.81 -8.28
N GLU A 331 17.93 10.34 -7.05
CA GLU A 331 16.79 10.42 -6.14
C GLU A 331 15.63 11.23 -6.74
N ASP A 332 15.95 12.31 -7.47
CA ASP A 332 15.04 13.11 -8.28
C ASP A 332 14.22 12.26 -9.28
N ALA A 333 14.89 11.39 -10.04
CA ALA A 333 14.29 10.48 -11.01
C ALA A 333 13.40 9.44 -10.33
N ILE A 334 13.84 8.89 -9.18
CA ILE A 334 13.00 7.99 -8.38
C ILE A 334 11.72 8.72 -7.98
N ARG A 335 11.80 9.90 -7.34
CA ARG A 335 10.62 10.67 -6.89
C ARG A 335 9.63 10.95 -8.03
N MET A 336 10.14 11.27 -9.23
CA MET A 336 9.31 11.47 -10.41
C MET A 336 8.60 10.19 -10.87
N VAL A 337 9.33 9.07 -10.96
CA VAL A 337 8.75 7.78 -11.30
C VAL A 337 7.74 7.34 -10.26
N GLU A 338 8.05 7.51 -8.98
CA GLU A 338 7.18 7.17 -7.87
C GLU A 338 5.78 7.79 -8.01
N ALA A 339 5.72 9.08 -8.39
CA ALA A 339 4.48 9.79 -8.64
C ALA A 339 3.77 9.31 -9.91
N GLU A 340 4.51 9.15 -11.01
CA GLU A 340 3.94 8.78 -12.31
C GLU A 340 3.34 7.37 -12.31
N VAL A 341 4.00 6.43 -11.64
CA VAL A 341 3.59 5.01 -11.61
C VAL A 341 2.55 4.71 -10.54
N ALA A 342 2.18 5.68 -9.70
CA ALA A 342 1.22 5.47 -8.63
C ALA A 342 -0.15 5.00 -9.15
N LYS A 343 -0.54 5.45 -10.36
CA LYS A 343 -1.76 5.03 -11.06
C LYS A 343 -1.77 3.56 -11.50
N TYR A 344 -0.61 2.89 -11.51
CA TYR A 344 -0.47 1.47 -11.83
C TYR A 344 -0.41 0.58 -10.58
N THR A 345 -0.44 1.17 -9.38
CA THR A 345 -0.39 0.44 -8.12
C THR A 345 -1.57 -0.50 -8.01
N ARG A 346 -1.30 -1.78 -7.74
CA ARG A 346 -2.35 -2.77 -7.52
C ARG A 346 -2.99 -2.57 -6.15
N GLN A 347 -4.30 -2.79 -6.07
CA GLN A 347 -4.96 -2.87 -4.78
C GLN A 347 -4.39 -4.05 -3.99
N TYR A 348 -4.13 -3.82 -2.71
CA TYR A 348 -3.56 -4.79 -1.82
C TYR A 348 -4.57 -5.91 -1.54
N ALA A 349 -4.17 -7.16 -1.76
CA ALA A 349 -4.96 -8.33 -1.42
C ALA A 349 -4.50 -8.84 -0.03
N PRO A 350 -5.32 -8.69 1.03
CA PRO A 350 -4.91 -9.03 2.39
C PRO A 350 -4.71 -10.54 2.57
N LYS A 351 -3.67 -10.91 3.32
CA LYS A 351 -3.40 -12.30 3.71
C LYS A 351 -4.28 -12.68 4.91
N PRO A 352 -4.73 -13.96 5.02
CA PRO A 352 -5.55 -14.39 6.15
C PRO A 352 -4.80 -14.24 7.48
N VAL A 353 -5.38 -13.54 8.44
CA VAL A 353 -4.87 -13.49 9.82
C VAL A 353 -5.43 -14.70 10.61
N PRO A 354 -4.60 -15.53 11.26
CA PRO A 354 -5.07 -16.71 11.98
C PRO A 354 -6.10 -16.38 13.06
N LYS A 355 -7.26 -17.06 13.01
CA LYS A 355 -8.39 -16.83 13.93
C LYS A 355 -8.07 -17.07 15.41
N SER A 356 -7.06 -17.88 15.73
CA SER A 356 -6.61 -18.13 17.11
C SER A 356 -5.96 -16.93 17.80
N ILE A 357 -5.70 -15.84 17.05
CA ILE A 357 -4.98 -14.65 17.51
C ILE A 357 -5.90 -13.42 17.59
N LEU A 358 -7.16 -13.56 17.14
CA LEU A 358 -8.19 -12.52 17.20
C LEU A 358 -9.07 -12.73 18.44
N THR A 359 -8.61 -12.32 19.63
CA THR A 359 -9.54 -11.98 20.71
C THR A 359 -10.09 -10.59 20.44
N MET A 360 -11.06 -10.50 19.53
CA MET A 360 -11.84 -9.27 19.34
C MET A 360 -12.85 -9.16 20.49
N PRO A 361 -12.88 -8.04 21.24
CA PRO A 361 -14.03 -7.72 22.07
C PRO A 361 -15.27 -7.63 21.17
N ALA A 362 -16.39 -8.23 21.59
CA ALA A 362 -17.65 -8.18 20.88
C ALA A 362 -17.96 -6.73 20.43
N HIS A 363 -18.12 -6.54 19.11
CA HIS A 363 -18.38 -5.26 18.47
C HIS A 363 -19.46 -4.47 19.22
N ILE A 364 -19.13 -3.28 19.74
CA ILE A 364 -20.15 -2.29 20.06
C ILE A 364 -20.67 -1.77 18.71
N ALA A 365 -21.82 -2.28 18.27
CA ALA A 365 -22.44 -1.82 17.03
C ALA A 365 -22.75 -0.31 17.14
N GLU A 366 -22.17 0.52 16.28
CA GLU A 366 -22.40 1.96 16.31
C GLU A 366 -23.89 2.29 16.14
N LYS A 367 -24.40 3.24 16.94
CA LYS A 367 -25.78 3.73 16.83
C LYS A 367 -25.85 4.70 15.65
N ARG A 368 -26.20 4.19 14.47
CA ARG A 368 -26.30 5.01 13.24
C ARG A 368 -27.75 5.28 12.87
N ARG A 369 -28.03 6.48 12.34
CA ARG A 369 -29.33 6.81 11.73
C ARG A 369 -29.34 6.34 10.28
N ALA A 370 -30.52 5.98 9.78
CA ALA A 370 -30.68 5.52 8.42
C ALA A 370 -30.51 6.64 7.39
N THR A 371 -29.92 6.31 6.25
CA THR A 371 -29.82 7.22 5.10
C THR A 371 -30.97 7.03 4.09
N GLY A 372 -31.63 5.87 4.14
CA GLY A 372 -32.66 5.46 3.18
C GLY A 372 -32.06 4.77 1.94
N ALA A 373 -30.81 4.34 2.00
CA ALA A 373 -30.12 3.68 0.89
C ALA A 373 -30.58 2.22 0.72
N VAL A 374 -30.90 1.54 1.82
CA VAL A 374 -31.28 0.12 1.82
C VAL A 374 -32.50 -0.08 2.70
N PHE A 375 -33.47 -0.87 2.22
CA PHE A 375 -34.64 -1.28 2.98
C PHE A 375 -34.75 -2.80 3.00
N PRO A 376 -35.20 -3.39 4.11
CA PRO A 376 -35.34 -4.83 4.19
C PRO A 376 -36.47 -5.33 3.28
N ALA A 377 -36.32 -6.55 2.79
CA ALA A 377 -37.32 -7.21 1.96
C ALA A 377 -38.40 -7.90 2.80
N LEU A 378 -39.57 -8.15 2.19
CA LEU A 378 -40.60 -9.03 2.76
C LEU A 378 -40.31 -10.47 2.33
N PHE A 379 -40.29 -11.40 3.29
CA PHE A 379 -40.15 -12.83 3.02
C PHE A 379 -41.45 -13.35 2.37
N ARG A 380 -41.37 -13.88 1.14
CA ARG A 380 -42.54 -14.25 0.32
C ARG A 380 -42.76 -15.76 0.22
N PHE A 381 -43.28 -16.38 1.28
CA PHE A 381 -43.77 -17.76 1.27
C PHE A 381 -45.00 -17.92 2.21
N PRO A 382 -46.19 -17.44 1.80
CA PRO A 382 -47.34 -17.29 2.72
C PRO A 382 -47.98 -18.61 3.20
N LEU A 383 -47.62 -19.76 2.63
CA LEU A 383 -48.23 -21.05 2.93
C LEU A 383 -47.34 -22.01 3.75
N ALA A 384 -46.08 -21.66 3.99
CA ALA A 384 -45.15 -22.50 4.74
C ALA A 384 -44.95 -21.96 6.16
N THR A 385 -44.78 -22.84 7.15
CA THR A 385 -44.39 -22.44 8.50
C THR A 385 -42.86 -22.35 8.64
N PRO A 386 -42.33 -21.54 9.57
CA PRO A 386 -40.90 -21.47 9.83
C PRO A 386 -40.25 -22.84 10.09
N GLN A 387 -40.93 -23.75 10.79
CA GLN A 387 -40.45 -25.10 11.09
C GLN A 387 -40.34 -26.00 9.84
N GLN A 388 -41.13 -25.72 8.80
CA GLN A 388 -41.04 -26.43 7.53
C GLN A 388 -39.82 -25.98 6.71
N LEU A 389 -39.46 -24.69 6.77
CA LEU A 389 -38.38 -24.12 5.96
C LEU A 389 -37.02 -24.11 6.66
N PHE A 390 -36.99 -24.02 7.99
CA PHE A 390 -35.79 -23.92 8.80
C PHE A 390 -35.63 -25.14 9.71
N LYS A 391 -34.40 -25.55 9.97
CA LYS A 391 -34.06 -26.66 10.88
C LYS A 391 -32.96 -26.24 11.86
N SER A 392 -32.90 -26.91 13.00
CA SER A 392 -31.76 -26.80 13.91
C SER A 392 -30.51 -27.40 13.27
N MET A 393 -29.43 -26.63 13.16
CA MET A 393 -28.15 -27.08 12.65
C MET A 393 -27.01 -26.50 13.47
N SER A 394 -26.01 -27.32 13.80
CA SER A 394 -24.75 -26.84 14.36
C SER A 394 -23.95 -26.13 13.27
N ILE A 395 -23.49 -24.90 13.55
CA ILE A 395 -22.76 -24.06 12.59
C ILE A 395 -21.25 -24.00 12.85
N ASN A 396 -20.78 -24.54 13.98
CA ASN A 396 -19.36 -24.53 14.32
C ASN A 396 -18.93 -25.72 15.20
N ALA A 397 -17.61 -25.88 15.35
CA ALA A 397 -17.02 -26.95 16.13
C ALA A 397 -17.30 -26.83 17.64
N SER A 398 -17.66 -25.64 18.13
CA SER A 398 -18.10 -25.40 19.52
C SER A 398 -19.54 -25.85 19.80
N GLY A 399 -20.29 -26.30 18.79
CA GLY A 399 -21.65 -26.79 18.96
C GLY A 399 -22.71 -25.68 19.07
N LEU A 400 -22.48 -24.51 18.48
CA LEU A 400 -23.50 -23.46 18.37
C LEU A 400 -24.56 -23.87 17.35
N HIS A 401 -25.83 -23.85 17.75
CA HIS A 401 -26.94 -24.19 16.86
C HIS A 401 -27.72 -22.95 16.42
N ARG A 402 -28.15 -22.91 15.17
CA ARG A 402 -29.04 -21.87 14.63
C ARG A 402 -30.23 -22.49 13.88
N PHE A 403 -31.28 -21.69 13.69
CA PHE A 403 -32.34 -22.04 12.72
C PHE A 403 -31.83 -21.74 11.32
N VAL A 404 -31.42 -22.76 10.58
CA VAL A 404 -30.81 -22.63 9.25
C VAL A 404 -31.80 -23.10 8.19
N CYS A 405 -31.92 -22.34 7.09
CA CYS A 405 -32.79 -22.70 5.98
C CYS A 405 -32.38 -24.05 5.39
N ARG A 406 -33.36 -24.93 5.14
CA ARG A 406 -33.11 -26.29 4.65
C ARG A 406 -32.45 -26.30 3.28
N ASN A 407 -32.75 -25.30 2.45
CA ASN A 407 -32.31 -25.21 1.06
C ASN A 407 -31.18 -24.17 0.87
N ASP A 408 -30.82 -23.43 1.92
CA ASP A 408 -29.76 -22.43 1.88
C ASP A 408 -29.04 -22.39 3.24
N ALA A 409 -27.85 -23.00 3.31
CA ALA A 409 -27.05 -23.04 4.53
C ALA A 409 -26.58 -21.65 4.99
N THR A 410 -26.67 -20.62 4.15
CA THR A 410 -26.27 -19.24 4.43
C THR A 410 -27.43 -18.34 4.86
N GLN A 411 -28.63 -18.90 5.04
CA GLN A 411 -29.81 -18.16 5.52
C GLN A 411 -30.24 -18.61 6.90
N ALA A 412 -30.21 -17.69 7.86
CA ALA A 412 -30.66 -17.90 9.24
C ALA A 412 -32.07 -17.35 9.48
N LEU A 413 -32.73 -17.85 10.53
CA LEU A 413 -34.00 -17.38 11.06
C LEU A 413 -33.88 -17.03 12.55
N VAL A 414 -34.54 -15.96 12.95
CA VAL A 414 -34.77 -15.60 14.36
C VAL A 414 -36.23 -15.23 14.58
N TYR A 415 -36.70 -15.46 15.80
CA TYR A 415 -38.03 -15.01 16.24
C TYR A 415 -37.88 -13.83 17.19
N VAL A 416 -38.71 -12.81 17.03
CA VAL A 416 -38.70 -11.61 17.88
C VAL A 416 -40.10 -11.26 18.35
N ASP A 417 -40.21 -10.68 19.54
CA ASP A 417 -41.50 -10.23 20.10
C ASP A 417 -41.32 -9.09 21.12
N GLY A 418 -42.35 -8.27 21.28
CA GLY A 418 -42.39 -7.16 22.22
C GLY A 418 -43.69 -7.09 23.02
N ALA A 419 -43.58 -7.21 24.34
CA ALA A 419 -44.72 -7.11 25.26
C ALA A 419 -44.72 -5.78 26.02
N CYS A 420 -45.91 -5.28 26.34
CA CYS A 420 -46.08 -4.13 27.23
C CYS A 420 -47.25 -4.35 28.18
N ALA A 421 -46.98 -4.42 29.49
CA ALA A 421 -48.01 -4.38 30.52
C ALA A 421 -48.52 -2.94 30.68
N ASN A 422 -49.81 -2.78 31.00
CA ASN A 422 -50.49 -1.49 31.15
C ASN A 422 -50.30 -0.54 29.95
N ASN A 423 -50.25 -1.09 28.73
CA ASN A 423 -50.01 -0.31 27.51
C ASN A 423 -51.01 0.87 27.39
N GLY A 424 -50.48 2.08 27.21
CA GLY A 424 -51.27 3.32 27.15
C GLY A 424 -51.59 3.97 28.50
N GLN A 425 -51.11 3.43 29.62
CA GLN A 425 -51.26 4.01 30.97
C GLN A 425 -49.91 4.58 31.48
N GLN A 426 -49.94 5.37 32.56
CA GLN A 426 -48.74 6.04 33.11
C GLN A 426 -47.69 5.08 33.67
N ASN A 427 -48.08 3.86 34.06
CA ASN A 427 -47.21 2.82 34.61
C ASN A 427 -46.96 1.67 33.61
N ALA A 428 -46.94 2.00 32.31
CA ALA A 428 -46.66 1.02 31.27
C ALA A 428 -45.24 0.47 31.40
N THR A 429 -45.09 -0.85 31.30
CA THR A 429 -43.78 -1.52 31.37
C THR A 429 -43.58 -2.43 30.16
N GLY A 430 -42.51 -2.21 29.41
CA GLY A 430 -42.20 -2.95 28.19
C GLY A 430 -41.13 -4.01 28.39
N GLY A 431 -41.15 -5.07 27.61
CA GLY A 431 -40.10 -6.08 27.52
C GLY A 431 -39.98 -6.60 26.09
N TRP A 432 -38.77 -6.94 25.67
CA TRP A 432 -38.47 -7.43 24.32
C TRP A 432 -37.70 -8.76 24.39
N ALA A 433 -37.84 -9.59 23.37
CA ALA A 433 -37.15 -10.88 23.29
C ALA A 433 -36.74 -11.27 21.86
N VAL A 434 -35.66 -12.03 21.77
CA VAL A 434 -35.11 -12.65 20.54
C VAL A 434 -34.81 -14.12 20.83
N VAL A 435 -35.39 -15.02 20.04
CA VAL A 435 -35.06 -16.45 20.07
C VAL A 435 -34.05 -16.71 18.97
N GLN A 436 -32.78 -16.86 19.36
CA GLN A 436 -31.64 -16.95 18.42
C GLN A 436 -31.23 -18.39 18.10
N SER A 437 -31.49 -19.34 19.01
CA SER A 437 -31.14 -20.75 18.80
C SER A 437 -32.30 -21.68 19.19
N PRO A 438 -32.48 -22.79 18.47
CA PRO A 438 -33.35 -23.88 18.90
C PRO A 438 -32.80 -24.54 20.17
N GLY A 439 -33.70 -25.14 20.96
CA GLY A 439 -33.29 -26.09 22.00
C GLY A 439 -32.51 -27.26 21.40
N LEU A 440 -31.46 -27.72 22.08
CA LEU A 440 -30.70 -28.91 21.67
C LEU A 440 -31.62 -30.14 21.59
N CYS A 441 -31.22 -31.20 20.87
CA CYS A 441 -31.99 -32.45 20.76
C CYS A 441 -32.02 -33.25 22.09
N ARG A 442 -32.54 -32.64 23.16
CA ARG A 442 -32.89 -33.26 24.44
C ARG A 442 -34.31 -32.81 24.81
N PRO A 443 -35.15 -33.68 25.39
CA PRO A 443 -36.53 -33.34 25.74
C PRO A 443 -36.68 -32.09 26.60
N ASP A 444 -35.63 -31.71 27.34
CA ASP A 444 -35.64 -30.64 28.34
C ASP A 444 -34.83 -29.39 27.91
N ALA A 445 -34.25 -29.38 26.70
CA ALA A 445 -33.40 -28.26 26.27
C ALA A 445 -34.26 -27.07 25.82
N GLN A 446 -34.19 -25.99 26.59
CA GLN A 446 -34.85 -24.73 26.25
C GLN A 446 -34.15 -24.04 25.07
N PRO A 447 -34.91 -23.32 24.23
CA PRO A 447 -34.32 -22.45 23.22
C PRO A 447 -33.48 -21.34 23.87
N ASP A 448 -32.48 -20.87 23.12
CA ASP A 448 -31.63 -19.78 23.56
C ASP A 448 -32.33 -18.45 23.27
N VAL A 449 -32.68 -17.73 24.33
CA VAL A 449 -33.48 -16.51 24.28
C VAL A 449 -32.72 -15.36 24.93
N ILE A 450 -32.53 -14.29 24.17
CA ILE A 450 -32.07 -13.01 24.68
C ILE A 450 -33.32 -12.18 24.98
N SER A 451 -33.46 -11.67 26.19
CA SER A 451 -34.58 -10.81 26.54
C SER A 451 -34.19 -9.79 27.61
N ALA A 452 -34.81 -8.62 27.56
CA ALA A 452 -34.61 -7.59 28.57
C ALA A 452 -35.82 -6.67 28.71
N ARG A 453 -35.84 -5.97 29.84
CA ARG A 453 -36.77 -4.87 30.10
C ARG A 453 -36.52 -3.75 29.08
N LEU A 454 -37.58 -3.18 28.51
CA LEU A 454 -37.49 -2.04 27.61
C LEU A 454 -36.92 -0.83 28.35
N GLU A 455 -36.02 -0.11 27.70
CA GLU A 455 -35.32 1.04 28.29
C GLU A 455 -36.21 2.30 28.33
N ASP A 456 -36.07 3.11 29.40
CA ASP A 456 -36.83 4.37 29.56
C ASP A 456 -36.39 5.43 28.53
N LYS A 457 -35.10 5.42 28.20
CA LYS A 457 -34.49 6.23 27.14
C LYS A 457 -34.15 5.34 25.96
N GLY A 458 -34.80 5.63 24.82
CA GLY A 458 -34.50 5.01 23.54
C GLY A 458 -33.12 5.40 23.00
N PRO A 459 -32.76 4.94 21.80
CA PRO A 459 -31.53 5.37 21.16
C PRO A 459 -31.53 6.88 20.89
N PHE A 460 -30.33 7.46 20.75
CA PHE A 460 -30.14 8.90 20.52
C PHE A 460 -30.73 9.79 21.64
N ASP A 461 -30.77 9.27 22.87
CA ASP A 461 -31.24 9.95 24.09
C ASP A 461 -32.71 10.42 24.02
N VAL A 462 -33.52 9.79 23.18
CA VAL A 462 -34.95 10.09 23.05
C VAL A 462 -35.74 9.38 24.17
N CYS A 463 -36.30 10.15 25.09
CA CYS A 463 -37.21 9.63 26.11
C CYS A 463 -38.57 9.24 25.49
N GLY A 464 -39.10 8.07 25.86
CA GLY A 464 -40.41 7.63 25.38
C GLY A 464 -41.10 6.70 26.36
N VAL A 465 -42.43 6.79 26.48
CA VAL A 465 -43.22 5.88 27.31
C VAL A 465 -43.16 4.46 26.72
N ALA A 466 -43.02 3.45 27.58
CA ALA A 466 -43.09 2.06 27.15
C ALA A 466 -44.43 1.78 26.44
N THR A 467 -44.34 1.22 25.24
CA THR A 467 -45.50 0.78 24.47
C THR A 467 -45.15 -0.54 23.79
N SER A 468 -46.16 -1.33 23.44
CA SER A 468 -45.94 -2.58 22.71
C SER A 468 -45.17 -2.33 21.40
N ASN A 469 -45.50 -1.28 20.63
CA ASN A 469 -44.78 -0.95 19.40
C ASN A 469 -43.29 -0.63 19.62
N ARG A 470 -42.91 0.04 20.72
CA ARG A 470 -41.49 0.30 21.03
C ARG A 470 -40.77 -1.00 21.41
N ALA A 471 -41.43 -1.87 22.18
CA ALA A 471 -40.88 -3.17 22.53
C ALA A 471 -40.65 -4.06 21.29
N GLU A 472 -41.61 -4.10 20.38
CA GLU A 472 -41.52 -4.83 19.11
C GLU A 472 -40.34 -4.35 18.23
N LEU A 473 -40.20 -3.03 18.09
CA LEU A 473 -39.07 -2.45 17.34
C LEU A 473 -37.72 -2.74 18.02
N ARG A 474 -37.67 -2.65 19.34
CA ARG A 474 -36.47 -2.96 20.11
C ARG A 474 -36.03 -4.42 19.97
N ALA A 475 -37.00 -5.35 19.89
CA ALA A 475 -36.74 -6.77 19.66
C ALA A 475 -36.12 -7.01 18.27
N ALA A 476 -36.66 -6.37 17.23
CA ALA A 476 -36.09 -6.44 15.87
C ALA A 476 -34.67 -5.83 15.80
N ILE A 477 -34.44 -4.72 16.52
CA ILE A 477 -33.10 -4.11 16.65
C ILE A 477 -32.13 -5.06 17.37
N ALA A 478 -32.57 -5.70 18.46
CA ALA A 478 -31.75 -6.64 19.21
C ALA A 478 -31.29 -7.82 18.33
N ALA A 479 -32.18 -8.35 17.48
CA ALA A 479 -31.82 -9.43 16.57
C ALA A 479 -30.65 -9.09 15.63
N LEU A 480 -30.45 -7.81 15.29
CA LEU A 480 -29.34 -7.35 14.45
C LEU A 480 -28.09 -6.98 15.25
N ARG A 481 -28.22 -6.66 16.54
CA ARG A 481 -27.13 -6.10 17.36
C ARG A 481 -26.51 -7.09 18.34
N GLU A 482 -27.26 -8.10 18.75
CA GLU A 482 -26.80 -9.09 19.73
C GLU A 482 -26.02 -10.26 19.08
N CYS A 483 -26.08 -10.42 17.74
CA CYS A 483 -25.37 -11.50 17.06
C CYS A 483 -24.63 -10.99 15.82
N ASN A 484 -23.42 -11.52 15.58
CA ASN A 484 -22.68 -11.26 14.35
C ASN A 484 -22.95 -12.37 13.31
N TRP A 485 -24.09 -12.24 12.62
CA TRP A 485 -24.55 -13.22 11.63
C TRP A 485 -23.56 -13.47 10.49
N VAL A 486 -22.79 -12.46 10.09
CA VAL A 486 -21.82 -12.57 9.00
C VAL A 486 -20.63 -13.43 9.45
N GLU A 487 -20.10 -13.20 10.66
CA GLU A 487 -19.04 -14.04 11.23
C GLU A 487 -19.48 -15.49 11.45
N GLU A 488 -20.76 -15.69 11.76
CA GLU A 488 -21.39 -17.01 11.84
C GLU A 488 -21.58 -17.69 10.47
N GLY A 489 -21.27 -17.00 9.37
CA GLY A 489 -21.28 -17.55 8.00
C GLY A 489 -22.58 -17.32 7.24
N PHE A 490 -23.49 -16.47 7.74
CA PHE A 490 -24.75 -16.17 7.07
C PHE A 490 -24.66 -14.97 6.14
N ARG A 491 -25.39 -15.05 5.03
CA ARG A 491 -25.58 -13.98 4.03
C ARG A 491 -27.00 -13.44 4.05
N SER A 492 -27.93 -14.09 4.73
CA SER A 492 -29.29 -13.61 4.91
C SER A 492 -29.82 -13.93 6.30
N LEU A 493 -30.51 -12.97 6.91
CA LEU A 493 -31.22 -13.13 8.17
C LEU A 493 -32.72 -12.87 7.97
N VAL A 494 -33.54 -13.86 8.34
CA VAL A 494 -35.00 -13.75 8.37
C VAL A 494 -35.45 -13.44 9.80
N ILE A 495 -36.06 -12.28 10.00
CA ILE A 495 -36.65 -11.85 11.28
C ILE A 495 -38.14 -12.17 11.24
N ALA A 496 -38.58 -13.16 12.01
CA ALA A 496 -39.98 -13.55 12.13
C ALA A 496 -40.65 -12.89 13.33
N THR A 497 -41.82 -12.30 13.12
CA THR A 497 -42.65 -11.64 14.15
C THR A 497 -44.13 -11.69 13.73
N ASP A 498 -45.04 -11.66 14.69
CA ASP A 498 -46.49 -11.49 14.43
C ASP A 498 -46.90 -10.00 14.33
N SER A 499 -45.99 -9.07 14.61
CA SER A 499 -46.21 -7.64 14.55
C SER A 499 -46.32 -7.13 13.10
N THR A 500 -47.56 -6.87 12.68
CA THR A 500 -47.83 -6.21 11.40
C THR A 500 -47.21 -4.81 11.35
N TYR A 501 -47.15 -4.13 12.49
CA TYR A 501 -46.53 -2.80 12.59
C TYR A 501 -45.05 -2.83 12.22
N VAL A 502 -44.28 -3.83 12.71
CA VAL A 502 -42.86 -3.96 12.37
C VAL A 502 -42.69 -4.40 10.92
N VAL A 503 -43.42 -5.41 10.46
CA VAL A 503 -43.24 -5.96 9.10
C VAL A 503 -43.63 -4.96 8.01
N ASP A 504 -44.83 -4.38 8.08
CA ASP A 504 -45.27 -3.40 7.08
C ASP A 504 -44.50 -2.08 7.25
N GLY A 505 -44.16 -1.70 8.48
CA GLY A 505 -43.32 -0.53 8.74
C GLY A 505 -41.96 -0.64 8.07
N ALA A 506 -41.22 -1.73 8.31
CA ALA A 506 -39.87 -1.93 7.77
C ALA A 506 -39.86 -2.11 6.25
N THR A 507 -40.85 -2.82 5.68
CA THR A 507 -40.82 -3.23 4.27
C THR A 507 -41.60 -2.28 3.34
N ARG A 508 -42.52 -1.46 3.87
CA ARG A 508 -43.40 -0.59 3.09
C ARG A 508 -43.40 0.85 3.58
N TRP A 509 -43.82 1.11 4.83
CA TRP A 509 -44.14 2.47 5.27
C TRP A 509 -42.91 3.36 5.45
N CYS A 510 -41.81 2.81 5.95
CA CYS A 510 -40.58 3.57 6.19
C CYS A 510 -40.04 4.23 4.91
N LYS A 511 -40.22 3.61 3.74
CA LYS A 511 -39.83 4.19 2.44
C LYS A 511 -40.54 5.52 2.21
N THR A 512 -41.86 5.54 2.42
CA THR A 512 -42.69 6.74 2.28
C THR A 512 -42.46 7.75 3.41
N TRP A 513 -42.24 7.28 4.64
CA TRP A 513 -41.95 8.16 5.77
C TRP A 513 -40.63 8.90 5.58
N MET A 514 -39.55 8.21 5.19
CA MET A 514 -38.26 8.85 4.94
C MET A 514 -38.34 9.82 3.76
N SER A 515 -39.01 9.46 2.66
CA SER A 515 -39.17 10.37 1.51
C SER A 515 -39.95 11.64 1.86
N ASN A 516 -40.82 11.56 2.86
CA ASN A 516 -41.63 12.70 3.33
C ASN A 516 -41.05 13.36 4.60
N GLY A 517 -39.78 13.12 4.92
CA GLY A 517 -39.10 13.75 6.05
C GLY A 517 -39.68 13.36 7.42
N TRP A 518 -40.08 12.10 7.58
CA TRP A 518 -40.69 11.53 8.79
C TRP A 518 -42.02 12.16 9.22
N LYS A 519 -42.81 12.63 8.25
CA LYS A 519 -44.15 13.19 8.47
C LYS A 519 -45.25 12.26 7.94
N LEU A 520 -46.35 12.17 8.70
CA LEU A 520 -47.59 11.54 8.29
C LEU A 520 -48.38 12.46 7.35
N GLN A 521 -49.34 11.90 6.62
CA GLN A 521 -50.25 12.70 5.76
C GLN A 521 -51.06 13.73 6.54
N THR A 522 -51.25 13.52 7.85
CA THR A 522 -51.91 14.46 8.78
C THR A 522 -51.02 15.64 9.18
N GLY A 523 -49.72 15.63 8.83
CA GLY A 523 -48.73 16.63 9.23
C GLY A 523 -47.96 16.28 10.50
N ASP A 524 -48.45 15.31 11.29
CA ASP A 524 -47.80 14.86 12.53
C ASP A 524 -46.51 14.08 12.25
N THR A 525 -45.57 14.09 13.20
CA THR A 525 -44.35 13.28 13.13
C THR A 525 -44.68 11.79 13.33
N VAL A 526 -43.98 10.94 12.58
CA VAL A 526 -44.07 9.48 12.72
C VAL A 526 -43.65 9.06 14.14
N LYS A 527 -44.50 8.29 14.81
CA LYS A 527 -44.20 7.77 16.15
C LYS A 527 -43.03 6.78 16.11
N ASN A 528 -42.23 6.75 17.18
CA ASN A 528 -41.09 5.82 17.34
C ASN A 528 -40.00 5.99 16.27
N GLN A 529 -39.87 7.20 15.71
CA GLN A 529 -38.85 7.52 14.71
C GLN A 529 -37.43 7.17 15.19
N ASP A 530 -37.12 7.38 16.47
CA ASP A 530 -35.83 7.06 17.07
C ASP A 530 -35.42 5.59 16.87
N LEU A 531 -36.35 4.66 17.10
CA LEU A 531 -36.13 3.23 16.92
C LEU A 531 -36.17 2.83 15.44
N TRP A 532 -37.03 3.46 14.63
CA TRP A 532 -37.04 3.21 13.20
C TRP A 532 -35.74 3.65 12.51
N ASP A 533 -35.23 4.84 12.84
CA ASP A 533 -33.94 5.34 12.36
C ASP A 533 -32.82 4.36 12.71
N LEU A 534 -32.81 3.85 13.94
CA LEU A 534 -31.80 2.89 14.37
C LEU A 534 -31.95 1.55 13.63
N LEU A 535 -33.16 0.98 13.55
CA LEU A 535 -33.41 -0.30 12.90
C LEU A 535 -32.97 -0.27 11.43
N LEU A 536 -33.38 0.75 10.68
CA LEU A 536 -33.01 0.92 9.28
C LEU A 536 -31.50 1.20 9.13
N GLY A 537 -30.91 1.96 10.06
CA GLY A 537 -29.47 2.10 10.15
C GLY A 537 -28.77 0.74 10.29
N GLN A 538 -29.24 -0.13 11.19
CA GLN A 538 -28.66 -1.48 11.33
C GLN A 538 -28.88 -2.35 10.09
N VAL A 539 -30.00 -2.22 9.37
CA VAL A 539 -30.23 -2.93 8.11
C VAL A 539 -29.23 -2.51 7.03
N GLU A 540 -28.99 -1.21 6.89
CA GLU A 540 -27.96 -0.71 5.97
C GLU A 540 -26.56 -1.23 6.39
N ALA A 541 -26.27 -1.32 7.69
CA ALA A 541 -24.96 -1.79 8.20
C ALA A 541 -24.74 -3.28 7.90
N ALA A 542 -25.79 -4.06 8.11
CA ALA A 542 -25.83 -5.46 7.74
C ALA A 542 -25.60 -5.64 6.24
N HIS A 543 -26.25 -4.82 5.40
CA HIS A 543 -26.09 -4.89 3.95
C HIS A 543 -24.66 -4.57 3.49
N GLU A 544 -24.05 -3.50 4.03
CA GLU A 544 -22.63 -3.16 3.79
C GLU A 544 -21.68 -4.30 4.18
N SER A 545 -22.05 -5.07 5.20
CA SER A 545 -21.30 -6.23 5.67
C SER A 545 -21.64 -7.53 4.91
N GLY A 546 -22.48 -7.47 3.89
CA GLY A 546 -22.88 -8.61 3.06
C GLY A 546 -24.06 -9.45 3.58
N LEU A 547 -24.81 -8.95 4.57
CA LEU A 547 -25.99 -9.60 5.15
C LEU A 547 -27.30 -8.96 4.65
N ALA A 548 -28.13 -9.75 3.97
CA ALA A 548 -29.47 -9.33 3.57
C ALA A 548 -30.49 -9.57 4.71
N VAL A 549 -31.11 -8.50 5.22
CA VAL A 549 -32.15 -8.57 6.25
C VAL A 549 -33.54 -8.67 5.61
N VAL A 550 -34.33 -9.65 6.04
CA VAL A 550 -35.67 -9.93 5.51
C VAL A 550 -36.65 -10.08 6.67
N PHE A 551 -37.83 -9.47 6.58
CA PHE A 551 -38.89 -9.61 7.59
C PHE A 551 -39.96 -10.60 7.16
N TRP A 552 -40.43 -11.41 8.10
CA TRP A 552 -41.49 -12.40 7.88
C TRP A 552 -42.61 -12.24 8.89
N LYS A 553 -43.81 -11.92 8.42
CA LYS A 553 -45.03 -11.97 9.23
C LYS A 553 -45.45 -13.41 9.44
N ILE A 554 -45.48 -13.85 10.71
CA ILE A 554 -45.94 -15.18 11.11
C ILE A 554 -47.22 -15.09 11.94
N ALA A 555 -47.93 -16.22 12.08
CA ALA A 555 -49.09 -16.31 12.97
C ALA A 555 -48.62 -16.34 14.44
N ARG A 556 -49.39 -15.75 15.35
CA ARG A 556 -49.02 -15.58 16.77
C ARG A 556 -48.76 -16.92 17.47
N GLU A 557 -49.47 -17.96 17.06
CA GLU A 557 -49.34 -19.32 17.58
C GLU A 557 -47.96 -19.94 17.28
N LEU A 558 -47.23 -19.37 16.32
CA LEU A 558 -45.88 -19.79 15.94
C LEU A 558 -44.79 -19.00 16.66
N ASN A 559 -45.13 -17.91 17.39
CA ASN A 559 -44.19 -17.02 18.08
C ASN A 559 -44.25 -17.11 19.62
N THR A 560 -44.79 -18.20 20.16
CA THR A 560 -45.15 -18.32 21.59
C THR A 560 -43.95 -18.21 22.54
N VAL A 561 -42.77 -18.68 22.13
CA VAL A 561 -41.54 -18.60 22.94
C VAL A 561 -41.09 -17.15 23.11
N ALA A 562 -41.09 -16.38 22.02
CA ALA A 562 -40.70 -14.98 22.04
C ALA A 562 -41.72 -14.14 22.84
N ASP A 563 -43.03 -14.35 22.64
CA ASP A 563 -44.11 -13.69 23.39
C ASP A 563 -44.03 -13.97 24.90
N ALA A 564 -43.79 -15.22 25.30
CA ALA A 564 -43.63 -15.58 26.70
C ALA A 564 -42.40 -14.90 27.33
N ALA A 565 -41.27 -14.88 26.62
CA ALA A 565 -40.04 -14.26 27.09
C ALA A 565 -40.16 -12.73 27.19
N ALA A 566 -40.77 -12.07 26.21
CA ALA A 566 -41.00 -10.64 26.22
C ALA A 566 -41.93 -10.22 27.38
N LYS A 567 -42.99 -10.99 27.64
CA LYS A 567 -43.87 -10.79 28.81
C LYS A 567 -43.14 -10.95 30.13
N ALA A 568 -42.33 -11.99 30.27
CA ALA A 568 -41.50 -12.19 31.47
C ALA A 568 -40.54 -11.01 31.67
N ALA A 569 -39.88 -10.57 30.60
CA ALA A 569 -38.96 -9.44 30.64
C ALA A 569 -39.67 -8.11 31.01
N SER A 570 -40.92 -7.93 30.58
CA SER A 570 -41.73 -6.75 30.92
C SER A 570 -42.05 -6.61 32.41
N ALA A 571 -41.92 -7.70 33.19
CA ALA A 571 -42.14 -7.72 34.64
C ALA A 571 -40.85 -7.52 35.45
N LEU A 572 -39.67 -7.53 34.83
CA LEU A 572 -38.39 -7.35 35.51
C LEU A 572 -38.23 -5.91 36.05
N PRO A 573 -37.52 -5.69 37.16
CA PRO A 573 -37.21 -4.33 37.61
C PRO A 573 -36.33 -3.58 36.59
N GLN A 574 -36.49 -2.26 36.49
CA GLN A 574 -35.65 -1.43 35.61
C GLN A 574 -34.22 -1.38 36.16
N SER A 575 -33.31 -2.17 35.58
CA SER A 575 -31.90 -2.20 35.96
C SER A 575 -31.05 -1.25 35.10
N ILE A 576 -31.45 -1.01 33.85
CA ILE A 576 -30.72 -0.18 32.89
C ILE A 576 -31.72 0.81 32.26
N PRO A 577 -31.68 2.11 32.62
CA PRO A 577 -32.64 3.10 32.10
C PRO A 577 -32.30 3.58 30.68
N GLU A 578 -31.10 3.30 30.19
CA GLU A 578 -30.58 3.78 28.90
C GLU A 578 -30.45 2.64 27.89
N PHE A 579 -30.76 2.91 26.61
CA PHE A 579 -30.51 1.97 25.52
C PHE A 579 -29.06 1.48 25.48
N ARG A 580 -28.87 0.17 25.65
CA ARG A 580 -27.58 -0.55 25.57
C ARG A 580 -27.78 -1.98 25.04
N ASP A 581 -26.75 -2.55 24.43
CA ASP A 581 -26.76 -3.95 23.98
C ASP A 581 -26.53 -4.88 25.18
N THR A 582 -27.23 -6.02 25.24
CA THR A 582 -27.21 -6.91 26.42
C THR A 582 -25.93 -7.73 26.57
N ILE A 583 -25.19 -7.97 25.49
CA ILE A 583 -23.93 -8.74 25.51
C ILE A 583 -22.72 -7.90 26.00
N SER A 584 -22.87 -6.59 26.21
CA SER A 584 -21.77 -5.69 26.57
C SER A 584 -21.57 -5.53 28.09
N ALA A 585 -21.46 -6.65 28.82
CA ALA A 585 -21.05 -6.66 30.24
C ALA A 585 -19.63 -7.24 30.45
N VAL A 586 -18.80 -7.29 29.41
CA VAL A 586 -17.34 -7.46 29.58
C VAL A 586 -16.73 -6.06 29.70
N PRO A 587 -15.90 -5.77 30.72
CA PRO A 587 -15.20 -4.50 30.80
C PRO A 587 -14.40 -4.28 29.51
N VAL A 588 -14.58 -3.12 28.86
CA VAL A 588 -13.78 -2.72 27.70
C VAL A 588 -12.33 -2.59 28.18
N GLU A 589 -11.50 -3.61 27.93
CA GLU A 589 -10.06 -3.43 28.04
C GLU A 589 -9.66 -2.30 27.10
N ARG A 590 -8.97 -1.29 27.63
CA ARG A 590 -8.51 -0.16 26.83
C ARG A 590 -7.58 -0.67 25.73
N PRO A 591 -7.72 -0.17 24.49
CA PRO A 591 -6.97 -0.70 23.36
C PRO A 591 -5.48 -0.49 23.57
N LYS A 592 -4.67 -1.52 23.36
CA LYS A 592 -3.21 -1.40 23.31
C LYS A 592 -2.81 -0.67 22.02
N VAL A 593 -1.87 0.25 22.14
CA VAL A 593 -1.35 1.04 21.01
C VAL A 593 0.06 0.57 20.69
N LEU A 594 0.29 0.17 19.44
CA LEU A 594 1.62 -0.09 18.89
C LEU A 594 2.05 1.11 18.04
N ALA A 595 3.12 1.81 18.43
CA ALA A 595 3.71 2.90 17.66
C ALA A 595 4.91 2.40 16.84
N LEU A 596 4.82 2.53 15.52
CA LEU A 596 5.89 2.25 14.57
C LEU A 596 6.64 3.56 14.29
N ILE A 597 7.90 3.64 14.72
CA ILE A 597 8.76 4.83 14.61
C ILE A 597 10.12 4.39 14.05
N LEU A 598 10.15 3.96 12.79
CA LEU A 598 11.26 3.20 12.21
C LEU A 598 12.39 4.06 11.64
N GLU A 599 12.16 5.36 11.39
CA GLU A 599 13.14 6.22 10.70
C GLU A 599 13.58 7.42 11.52
N SER A 600 12.65 8.05 12.24
CA SER A 600 12.86 9.38 12.82
C SER A 600 12.59 9.40 14.33
N GLU A 601 13.09 8.40 15.06
CA GLU A 601 12.76 8.23 16.48
C GLU A 601 13.13 9.45 17.34
N GLN A 602 14.33 10.02 17.17
CA GLN A 602 14.76 11.16 17.97
C GLN A 602 13.87 12.39 17.73
N LEU A 603 13.64 12.75 16.47
CA LEU A 603 12.79 13.87 16.10
C LEU A 603 11.34 13.67 16.55
N PHE A 604 10.82 12.44 16.42
CA PHE A 604 9.49 12.11 16.90
C PHE A 604 9.38 12.30 18.41
N ASN A 605 10.37 11.87 19.18
CA ASN A 605 10.40 12.06 20.63
C ASN A 605 10.40 13.54 21.02
N ASP A 606 11.21 14.36 20.33
CA ASP A 606 11.33 15.78 20.62
C ASP A 606 10.01 16.54 20.38
N ILE A 607 9.31 16.21 19.29
CA ILE A 607 8.05 16.89 18.91
C ILE A 607 6.84 16.31 19.66
N HIS A 608 6.76 14.98 19.81
CA HIS A 608 5.56 14.28 20.26
C HIS A 608 5.67 13.69 21.68
N ALA A 609 6.62 14.15 22.51
CA ALA A 609 6.75 13.72 23.91
C ALA A 609 5.42 13.78 24.70
N ASN A 610 4.64 14.85 24.51
CA ASN A 610 3.35 15.03 25.16
C ASN A 610 2.30 14.00 24.70
N LEU A 611 2.30 13.64 23.42
CA LEU A 611 1.42 12.61 22.87
C LEU A 611 1.76 11.25 23.47
N ILE A 612 3.05 10.88 23.50
CA ILE A 612 3.54 9.63 24.08
C ILE A 612 3.11 9.52 25.55
N SER A 613 3.33 10.58 26.33
CA SER A 613 2.94 10.64 27.74
C SER A 613 1.42 10.48 27.91
N SER A 614 0.64 11.14 27.06
CA SER A 614 -0.83 11.08 27.12
C SER A 614 -1.37 9.69 26.78
N ILE A 615 -0.83 9.02 25.77
CA ILE A 615 -1.21 7.64 25.42
C ILE A 615 -0.83 6.69 26.55
N GLY A 616 0.40 6.77 27.06
CA GLY A 616 0.89 5.91 28.14
C GLY A 616 0.14 6.07 29.47
N ALA A 617 -0.42 7.25 29.73
CA ALA A 617 -1.30 7.49 30.88
C ALA A 617 -2.68 6.82 30.73
N LEU A 618 -3.12 6.54 29.50
CA LEU A 618 -4.43 6.00 29.20
C LEU A 618 -4.42 4.50 28.90
N THR A 619 -3.34 3.97 28.32
CA THR A 619 -3.25 2.56 27.90
C THR A 619 -1.80 2.08 27.80
N THR A 620 -1.60 0.79 27.51
CA THR A 620 -0.28 0.26 27.15
C THR A 620 0.13 0.78 25.78
N LEU A 621 1.27 1.48 25.74
CA LEU A 621 1.95 1.93 24.53
C LEU A 621 3.22 1.10 24.31
N GLU A 622 3.25 0.35 23.22
CA GLU A 622 4.42 -0.36 22.75
C GLU A 622 5.06 0.42 21.61
N ARG A 623 6.39 0.43 21.55
CA ARG A 623 7.16 1.22 20.58
C ARG A 623 8.18 0.31 19.90
N VAL A 624 8.26 0.43 18.59
CA VAL A 624 9.28 -0.25 17.78
C VAL A 624 9.95 0.75 16.86
N SER A 625 11.28 0.68 16.80
CA SER A 625 12.12 1.54 15.95
C SER A 625 13.02 0.74 14.99
N ASP A 626 12.73 -0.54 14.83
CA ASP A 626 13.43 -1.44 13.90
C ASP A 626 12.41 -2.23 13.06
N PRO A 627 12.59 -2.35 11.73
CA PRO A 627 11.66 -3.07 10.86
C PRO A 627 11.43 -4.53 11.27
N GLN A 628 12.46 -5.25 11.74
CA GLN A 628 12.30 -6.64 12.15
C GLN A 628 11.52 -6.73 13.46
N ALA A 629 11.83 -5.89 14.45
CA ALA A 629 11.05 -5.77 15.68
C ALA A 629 9.58 -5.42 15.40
N ALA A 630 9.32 -4.55 14.41
CA ALA A 630 7.95 -4.24 13.98
C ALA A 630 7.23 -5.45 13.40
N LEU A 631 7.89 -6.26 12.56
CA LEU A 631 7.33 -7.49 12.02
C LEU A 631 6.99 -8.51 13.12
N ASP A 632 7.90 -8.66 14.09
CA ASP A 632 7.73 -9.56 15.22
C ASP A 632 6.53 -9.14 16.09
N GLU A 633 6.42 -7.84 16.41
CA GLU A 633 5.31 -7.28 17.18
C GLU A 633 3.97 -7.36 16.44
N LEU A 634 3.94 -7.07 15.15
CA LEU A 634 2.73 -7.20 14.33
C LEU A 634 2.27 -8.66 14.16
N ALA A 635 3.13 -9.63 14.48
CA ALA A 635 2.81 -11.05 14.52
C ALA A 635 2.48 -11.58 15.93
N ARG A 636 2.77 -10.82 16.99
CA ARG A 636 2.69 -11.27 18.39
C ARG A 636 1.25 -11.26 18.92
N ALA A 637 0.86 -12.33 19.61
CA ALA A 637 -0.44 -12.45 20.28
C ALA A 637 -0.38 -11.91 21.73
N PRO A 638 -1.45 -11.29 22.28
CA PRO A 638 -2.66 -10.85 21.58
C PRO A 638 -2.37 -9.63 20.70
N LEU A 639 -3.00 -9.56 19.53
CA LEU A 639 -2.65 -8.53 18.55
C LEU A 639 -3.12 -7.15 19.00
N SER A 640 -2.29 -6.14 18.76
CA SER A 640 -2.68 -4.74 18.94
C SER A 640 -3.87 -4.39 18.03
N THR A 641 -4.83 -3.67 18.61
CA THR A 641 -6.03 -3.19 17.92
C THR A 641 -5.85 -1.79 17.35
N VAL A 642 -4.83 -1.05 17.82
CA VAL A 642 -4.46 0.27 17.32
C VAL A 642 -2.98 0.30 16.96
N ILE A 643 -2.67 0.75 15.74
CA ILE A 643 -1.32 0.92 15.21
C ILE A 643 -1.14 2.39 14.84
N LEU A 644 -0.17 3.06 15.44
CA LEU A 644 0.24 4.41 15.11
C LEU A 644 1.46 4.33 14.17
N ALA A 645 1.27 4.59 12.89
CA ALA A 645 2.37 4.73 11.94
C ALA A 645 2.89 6.17 12.02
N ALA A 646 4.00 6.36 12.72
CA ALA A 646 4.49 7.67 13.11
C ALA A 646 5.39 8.34 12.07
N ASP A 647 5.90 7.59 11.08
CA ASP A 647 6.81 8.07 10.04
C ASP A 647 6.57 7.37 8.69
N GLY A 648 7.36 7.74 7.68
CA GLY A 648 7.18 7.35 6.28
C GLY A 648 7.54 5.90 5.96
N ALA A 649 8.10 5.16 6.91
CA ALA A 649 8.61 3.80 6.76
C ALA A 649 7.66 2.85 6.04
N ILE A 650 6.36 2.92 6.35
CA ILE A 650 5.34 2.05 5.75
C ILE A 650 5.13 2.31 4.24
N THR A 651 5.72 3.37 3.66
CA THR A 651 5.58 3.69 2.24
C THR A 651 6.64 3.03 1.35
N HIS A 652 7.76 2.58 1.91
CA HIS A 652 8.87 1.96 1.16
C HIS A 652 9.36 0.63 1.76
N HIS A 653 9.11 0.35 3.05
CA HIS A 653 9.33 -0.99 3.63
C HIS A 653 8.14 -1.92 3.35
N GLN A 654 8.22 -2.66 2.25
CA GLN A 654 7.12 -3.52 1.77
C GLN A 654 6.66 -4.53 2.83
N ALA A 655 7.57 -5.25 3.49
CA ALA A 655 7.20 -6.29 4.45
C ALA A 655 6.40 -5.73 5.65
N VAL A 656 6.85 -4.60 6.21
CA VAL A 656 6.15 -3.93 7.32
C VAL A 656 4.80 -3.40 6.84
N ARG A 657 4.77 -2.73 5.68
CA ARG A 657 3.55 -2.21 5.06
C ARG A 657 2.50 -3.31 4.93
N GLU A 658 2.83 -4.41 4.26
CA GLU A 658 1.93 -5.54 4.05
C GLU A 658 1.35 -6.05 5.37
N LYS A 659 2.20 -6.21 6.39
CA LYS A 659 1.75 -6.68 7.70
C LYS A 659 0.81 -5.69 8.39
N VAL A 660 1.08 -4.39 8.32
CA VAL A 660 0.16 -3.35 8.82
C VAL A 660 -1.17 -3.39 8.06
N LEU A 661 -1.13 -3.56 6.74
CA LEU A 661 -2.33 -3.66 5.92
C LEU A 661 -3.16 -4.92 6.21
N ASP A 662 -2.52 -6.06 6.46
CA ASP A 662 -3.19 -7.28 6.94
C ASP A 662 -3.95 -7.02 8.25
N ARG A 663 -3.29 -6.35 9.20
CA ARG A 663 -3.89 -5.97 10.49
C ARG A 663 -5.07 -5.01 10.30
N LEU A 664 -4.93 -4.01 9.44
CA LEU A 664 -5.99 -3.06 9.09
C LEU A 664 -7.21 -3.80 8.52
N HIS A 665 -7.03 -4.63 7.50
CA HIS A 665 -8.14 -5.38 6.90
C HIS A 665 -8.80 -6.34 7.89
N ALA A 666 -8.05 -6.86 8.86
CA ALA A 666 -8.52 -7.72 9.94
C ALA A 666 -9.16 -6.99 11.14
N GLY A 667 -9.37 -5.67 11.07
CA GLY A 667 -10.11 -4.91 12.08
C GLY A 667 -9.29 -3.93 12.93
N ALA A 668 -7.97 -3.84 12.72
CA ALA A 668 -7.16 -2.86 13.44
C ALA A 668 -7.50 -1.42 13.01
N THR A 669 -7.29 -0.48 13.92
CA THR A 669 -7.28 0.95 13.61
C THR A 669 -5.84 1.38 13.34
N VAL A 670 -5.53 1.80 12.13
CA VAL A 670 -4.21 2.32 11.74
C VAL A 670 -4.30 3.84 11.65
N ILE A 671 -3.39 4.56 12.29
CA ILE A 671 -3.38 6.01 12.30
C ILE A 671 -2.06 6.49 11.70
N LEU A 672 -2.16 7.22 10.59
CA LEU A 672 -1.06 7.93 9.94
C LEU A 672 -0.95 9.31 10.58
N ALA A 673 0.03 9.50 11.44
CA ALA A 673 0.20 10.74 12.21
C ALA A 673 1.67 10.93 12.61
N GLY A 674 1.93 11.94 13.45
CA GLY A 674 3.29 12.23 13.90
C GLY A 674 4.10 12.87 12.77
N GLN A 675 5.20 12.23 12.41
CA GLN A 675 6.10 12.67 11.35
C GLN A 675 5.75 12.09 9.96
N PHE A 676 4.72 11.26 9.85
CA PHE A 676 4.28 10.68 8.57
C PHE A 676 4.08 11.76 7.49
N SER A 677 3.36 12.84 7.81
CA SER A 677 3.06 13.91 6.86
C SER A 677 4.29 14.74 6.45
N ASN A 678 5.35 14.72 7.26
CA ASN A 678 6.62 15.41 7.00
C ASN A 678 7.50 14.68 5.98
N PHE A 679 7.61 13.36 6.12
CA PHE A 679 8.62 12.58 5.39
C PHE A 679 8.07 11.79 4.20
N VAL A 680 6.75 11.82 3.99
CA VAL A 680 6.12 11.14 2.86
C VAL A 680 5.91 12.11 1.72
N ASN A 681 6.48 11.82 0.55
CA ASN A 681 6.25 12.59 -0.67
C ASN A 681 4.90 12.24 -1.34
N ASP A 682 4.49 13.01 -2.36
CA ASP A 682 3.20 12.82 -3.04
C ASP A 682 3.08 11.45 -3.71
N GLY A 683 4.13 10.95 -4.35
CA GLY A 683 4.13 9.63 -5.00
C GLY A 683 3.99 8.48 -3.99
N GLN A 684 4.77 8.53 -2.90
CA GLN A 684 4.69 7.57 -1.81
C GLN A 684 3.30 7.53 -1.17
N PHE A 685 2.72 8.70 -0.90
CA PHE A 685 1.36 8.80 -0.35
C PHE A 685 0.32 8.23 -1.31
N ASP A 686 0.36 8.66 -2.57
CA ASP A 686 -0.59 8.26 -3.59
C ASP A 686 -0.54 6.75 -3.82
N ARG A 687 0.65 6.14 -3.84
CA ARG A 687 0.76 4.67 -3.92
C ARG A 687 0.12 3.97 -2.73
N LEU A 688 0.40 4.43 -1.51
CA LEU A 688 -0.16 3.81 -0.31
C LEU A 688 -1.70 3.90 -0.34
N MET A 689 -2.26 5.07 -0.63
CA MET A 689 -3.72 5.24 -0.74
C MET A 689 -4.31 4.42 -1.88
N SER A 690 -3.65 4.40 -3.05
CA SER A 690 -4.10 3.59 -4.20
C SER A 690 -4.11 2.10 -3.88
N SER A 691 -3.11 1.62 -3.12
CA SER A 691 -3.04 0.23 -2.66
C SER A 691 -4.22 -0.12 -1.73
N LEU A 692 -4.76 0.86 -1.01
CA LEU A 692 -5.92 0.73 -0.13
C LEU A 692 -7.27 0.94 -0.83
N GLY A 693 -7.27 1.25 -2.13
CA GLY A 693 -8.48 1.61 -2.87
C GLY A 693 -9.10 2.94 -2.42
N LEU A 694 -8.33 3.79 -1.74
CA LEU A 694 -8.79 5.10 -1.29
C LEU A 694 -8.46 6.17 -2.36
N PRO A 695 -9.41 7.05 -2.73
CA PRO A 695 -9.17 8.10 -3.71
C PRO A 695 -8.40 9.30 -3.14
N TRP A 696 -7.90 9.19 -1.91
CA TRP A 696 -7.25 10.26 -1.17
C TRP A 696 -6.00 10.74 -1.90
N LYS A 697 -5.85 12.06 -1.99
CA LYS A 697 -4.69 12.72 -2.58
C LYS A 697 -4.12 13.72 -1.59
N ARG A 698 -2.80 13.93 -1.61
CA ARG A 698 -2.20 15.04 -0.88
C ARG A 698 -2.72 16.36 -1.43
N GLY A 699 -3.10 17.23 -0.51
CA GLY A 699 -3.60 18.56 -0.73
C GLY A 699 -2.52 19.59 -0.42
N ASP A 700 -2.96 20.78 -0.07
CA ASP A 700 -2.07 21.90 0.12
C ASP A 700 -1.27 21.74 1.43
N TYR A 701 -0.19 22.48 1.58
CA TYR A 701 0.59 22.55 2.82
C TYR A 701 0.54 23.97 3.38
N SER A 702 -0.20 24.17 4.46
CA SER A 702 -0.41 25.50 5.02
C SER A 702 -0.74 25.47 6.51
N ARG A 703 -0.65 26.64 7.16
CA ARG A 703 -1.13 26.84 8.52
C ARG A 703 -2.44 27.61 8.49
N THR A 704 -3.51 27.04 9.04
CA THR A 704 -4.81 27.71 9.19
C THR A 704 -5.49 27.27 10.48
N ASN A 705 -6.64 27.87 10.81
CA ASN A 705 -7.53 27.26 11.80
C ASN A 705 -8.25 26.06 11.17
N LEU A 706 -8.34 24.99 11.95
CA LEU A 706 -9.03 23.76 11.65
C LEU A 706 -10.35 23.73 12.41
N ARG A 707 -11.47 23.49 11.73
CA ARG A 707 -12.81 23.44 12.34
C ARG A 707 -13.33 22.00 12.37
N LEU A 708 -13.84 21.58 13.53
CA LEU A 708 -14.42 20.25 13.73
C LEU A 708 -15.78 20.10 13.01
N TRP A 709 -15.90 19.06 12.20
CA TRP A 709 -17.15 18.62 11.59
C TRP A 709 -17.81 17.53 12.43
N ARG A 710 -18.55 17.96 13.47
CA ARG A 710 -19.16 17.07 14.47
C ARG A 710 -20.03 15.96 13.88
N SER A 711 -20.74 16.24 12.79
CA SER A 711 -21.61 15.24 12.12
C SER A 711 -20.84 14.07 11.51
N ALA A 712 -19.59 14.26 11.13
CA ALA A 712 -18.75 13.21 10.53
C ALA A 712 -18.08 12.30 11.58
N VAL A 713 -18.02 12.73 12.85
CA VAL A 713 -17.47 11.91 13.94
C VAL A 713 -18.40 10.74 14.31
N GLY A 714 -19.71 10.86 14.05
CA GLY A 714 -20.70 9.80 14.32
C GLY A 714 -21.02 9.56 15.81
N ASN A 715 -20.24 10.14 16.73
CA ASN A 715 -20.38 9.99 18.17
C ASN A 715 -20.38 11.35 18.89
N ALA A 716 -21.52 11.70 19.51
CA ALA A 716 -21.69 12.98 20.20
C ALA A 716 -20.77 13.13 21.43
N ALA A 717 -20.62 12.08 22.24
CA ALA A 717 -19.77 12.10 23.43
C ALA A 717 -18.28 12.27 23.09
N LEU A 718 -17.83 11.68 21.98
CA LEU A 718 -16.48 11.91 21.45
C LEU A 718 -16.34 13.33 20.88
N SER A 719 -17.34 13.78 20.11
CA SER A 719 -17.35 15.13 19.52
C SER A 719 -17.25 16.24 20.56
N ASP A 720 -17.79 16.04 21.75
CA ASP A 720 -17.71 17.01 22.86
C ASP A 720 -16.34 17.03 23.56
N LYS A 721 -15.56 15.96 23.43
CA LYS A 721 -14.18 15.88 23.96
C LYS A 721 -13.12 16.38 22.98
N LEU A 722 -13.49 16.52 21.70
CA LEU A 722 -12.60 16.99 20.65
C LEU A 722 -12.58 18.53 20.59
N PRO A 723 -11.42 19.15 20.28
CA PRO A 723 -11.31 20.59 20.08
C PRO A 723 -12.32 21.09 19.03
N PRO A 724 -13.19 22.08 19.32
CA PRO A 724 -14.13 22.59 18.32
C PRO A 724 -13.40 23.33 17.18
N MET A 725 -12.25 23.93 17.49
CA MET A 725 -11.38 24.61 16.55
C MET A 725 -9.97 24.73 17.13
N TYR A 726 -8.94 24.61 16.30
CA TYR A 726 -7.55 24.89 16.69
C TYR A 726 -6.68 25.23 15.48
N SER A 727 -5.56 25.93 15.68
CA SER A 727 -4.60 26.21 14.60
C SER A 727 -3.57 25.08 14.48
N ALA A 728 -3.28 24.66 13.26
CA ALA A 728 -2.18 23.73 12.98
C ALA A 728 -1.53 24.05 11.64
N LYS A 729 -0.23 23.73 11.52
CA LYS A 729 0.44 23.62 10.23
C LYS A 729 0.25 22.19 9.76
N ALA A 730 -0.41 21.99 8.62
CA ALA A 730 -0.80 20.67 8.19
C ALA A 730 -0.62 20.46 6.69
N VAL A 731 -0.38 19.20 6.32
CA VAL A 731 -0.61 18.68 4.98
C VAL A 731 -2.08 18.26 4.90
N TYR A 732 -2.82 18.79 3.94
CA TYR A 732 -4.24 18.49 3.79
C TYR A 732 -4.45 17.29 2.86
N LEU A 733 -5.65 16.71 2.87
CA LEU A 733 -6.09 15.69 1.94
C LEU A 733 -7.24 16.19 1.06
N LYS A 734 -7.18 15.84 -0.21
CA LYS A 734 -8.24 16.00 -1.22
C LYS A 734 -8.97 14.66 -1.42
N ASN A 735 -10.19 14.72 -1.96
CA ASN A 735 -11.02 13.56 -2.32
C ASN A 735 -11.40 12.62 -1.16
N VAL A 736 -11.48 13.15 0.07
CA VAL A 736 -11.99 12.39 1.22
C VAL A 736 -13.52 12.43 1.20
N ALA A 737 -14.17 11.27 1.38
CA ALA A 737 -15.63 11.21 1.47
C ALA A 737 -16.15 12.06 2.64
N PRO A 738 -17.26 12.81 2.51
CA PRO A 738 -17.75 13.70 3.56
C PRO A 738 -17.95 13.05 4.93
N SER A 739 -18.32 11.76 4.96
CA SER A 739 -18.49 10.98 6.19
C SER A 739 -17.17 10.75 6.95
N GLY A 740 -16.03 10.90 6.29
CA GLY A 740 -14.70 10.71 6.87
C GLY A 740 -13.97 12.01 7.21
N VAL A 741 -14.55 13.18 6.97
CA VAL A 741 -13.89 14.49 7.15
C VAL A 741 -14.11 14.99 8.57
N TRP A 742 -13.08 14.93 9.43
CA TRP A 742 -13.20 15.39 10.82
C TRP A 742 -12.84 16.87 10.99
N TYR A 743 -11.78 17.36 10.32
CA TYR A 743 -11.32 18.75 10.44
C TYR A 743 -10.94 19.35 9.10
N THR A 744 -11.60 20.42 8.69
CA THR A 744 -11.27 21.17 7.47
C THR A 744 -10.60 22.50 7.78
N SER A 745 -9.96 23.09 6.77
CA SER A 745 -9.53 24.47 6.84
C SER A 745 -10.73 25.41 6.96
N GLU A 746 -10.54 26.54 7.64
CA GLU A 746 -11.49 27.65 7.66
C GLU A 746 -11.65 28.35 6.30
N TYR A 747 -10.63 28.26 5.43
CA TYR A 747 -10.59 28.94 4.12
C TYR A 747 -10.95 28.02 2.96
N ASP A 748 -10.70 26.71 3.09
CA ASP A 748 -10.98 25.72 2.06
C ASP A 748 -11.61 24.45 2.69
N SER A 749 -12.93 24.30 2.53
CA SER A 749 -13.66 23.13 2.99
C SER A 749 -13.58 21.93 2.04
N SER A 750 -12.92 22.07 0.88
CA SER A 750 -12.73 20.96 -0.07
C SER A 750 -11.60 20.01 0.35
N GLN A 751 -10.79 20.41 1.34
CA GLN A 751 -9.68 19.63 1.85
C GLN A 751 -9.79 19.45 3.36
N THR A 752 -9.17 18.38 3.87
CA THR A 752 -9.23 17.99 5.28
C THR A 752 -7.84 17.75 5.86
N ALA A 753 -7.60 18.25 7.07
CA ALA A 753 -6.38 17.95 7.83
C ALA A 753 -6.51 16.67 8.65
N VAL A 754 -7.74 16.19 8.89
CA VAL A 754 -8.00 14.98 9.68
C VAL A 754 -9.08 14.16 9.00
N ALA A 755 -8.73 12.91 8.67
CA ALA A 755 -9.64 12.01 7.97
C ALA A 755 -9.72 10.64 8.65
N LEU A 756 -10.87 9.99 8.51
CA LEU A 756 -11.10 8.62 8.93
C LEU A 756 -11.84 7.87 7.82
N ALA A 757 -11.33 6.73 7.38
CA ALA A 757 -11.99 5.85 6.43
C ALA A 757 -12.04 4.41 6.94
N ARG A 758 -13.05 3.67 6.48
CA ARG A 758 -13.09 2.20 6.64
C ARG A 758 -12.27 1.55 5.54
N VAL A 759 -11.46 0.57 5.92
CA VAL A 759 -10.66 -0.26 5.01
C VAL A 759 -10.75 -1.71 5.49
N GLY A 760 -11.38 -2.58 4.70
CA GLY A 760 -11.78 -3.91 5.16
C GLY A 760 -12.65 -3.82 6.41
N GLN A 761 -12.29 -4.56 7.47
CA GLN A 761 -12.96 -4.49 8.77
C GLN A 761 -12.40 -3.40 9.71
N GLY A 762 -11.27 -2.78 9.34
CA GLY A 762 -10.58 -1.79 10.17
C GLY A 762 -10.86 -0.35 9.79
N ARG A 763 -10.07 0.54 10.38
CA ARG A 763 -10.18 1.99 10.21
C ARG A 763 -8.82 2.61 9.94
N LEU A 764 -8.71 3.41 8.89
CA LEU A 764 -7.53 4.22 8.60
C LEU A 764 -7.79 5.67 9.02
N GLY A 765 -7.09 6.14 10.02
CA GLY A 765 -7.04 7.54 10.42
C GLY A 765 -5.85 8.26 9.79
N TYR A 766 -6.02 9.54 9.48
CA TYR A 766 -4.95 10.43 9.03
C TYR A 766 -5.00 11.74 9.82
N LEU A 767 -3.84 12.23 10.24
CA LEU A 767 -3.62 13.55 10.79
C LEU A 767 -2.47 14.25 10.05
N GLY A 768 -2.80 15.37 9.43
CA GLY A 768 -1.87 16.15 8.62
C GLY A 768 -0.93 17.07 9.39
N ASP A 769 -1.13 17.24 10.70
CA ASP A 769 -0.33 18.15 11.53
C ASP A 769 1.15 17.72 11.57
N VAL A 770 2.02 18.65 11.24
CA VAL A 770 3.46 18.43 11.17
C VAL A 770 4.23 18.88 12.41
N ASN A 771 3.59 19.64 13.30
CA ASN A 771 4.24 20.31 14.43
C ASN A 771 3.85 19.70 15.80
N GLY A 772 2.92 18.75 15.85
CA GLY A 772 2.52 18.10 17.10
C GLY A 772 1.80 19.04 18.06
N GLU A 773 0.87 19.84 17.55
CA GLU A 773 0.11 20.82 18.33
C GLU A 773 -0.64 20.13 19.50
N THR A 774 -0.76 20.80 20.65
CA THR A 774 -1.38 20.20 21.85
C THR A 774 -2.81 19.71 21.59
N HIS A 775 -3.57 20.44 20.79
CA HIS A 775 -4.93 20.06 20.38
C HIS A 775 -4.94 18.87 19.41
N SER A 776 -3.95 18.75 18.53
CA SER A 776 -3.77 17.58 17.67
C SER A 776 -3.56 16.31 18.48
N ASN A 777 -2.88 16.38 19.64
CA ASN A 777 -2.72 15.21 20.51
C ASN A 777 -4.08 14.67 20.98
N GLN A 778 -5.03 15.54 21.32
CA GLN A 778 -6.39 15.12 21.67
C GLN A 778 -7.10 14.46 20.49
N VAL A 779 -6.88 14.96 19.27
CA VAL A 779 -7.42 14.33 18.05
C VAL A 779 -6.85 12.93 17.85
N VAL A 780 -5.54 12.73 18.03
CA VAL A 780 -4.92 11.38 17.96
C VAL A 780 -5.51 10.45 19.02
N LEU A 781 -5.69 10.91 20.27
CA LEU A 781 -6.33 10.10 21.32
C LEU A 781 -7.76 9.69 20.93
N GLY A 782 -8.52 10.60 20.30
CA GLY A 782 -9.85 10.32 19.78
C GLY A 782 -9.83 9.28 18.66
N LEU A 783 -8.91 9.38 17.70
CA LEU A 783 -8.70 8.40 16.63
C LEU A 783 -8.29 7.03 17.19
N CYS A 784 -7.49 6.99 18.26
CA CYS A 784 -7.12 5.77 18.98
C CYS A 784 -8.28 5.15 19.79
N GLY A 785 -9.41 5.85 19.96
CA GLY A 785 -10.51 5.41 20.81
C GLY A 785 -10.21 5.47 22.31
N LEU A 786 -9.34 6.40 22.73
CA LEU A 786 -8.92 6.56 24.13
C LEU A 786 -9.67 7.65 24.90
N LEU A 787 -10.56 8.39 24.23
CA LEU A 787 -11.31 9.52 24.81
C LEU A 787 -12.67 9.16 25.38
#